data_AF-A0A660QYA3-F1
#
_entry.id   AF-A0A660QYA3-F1
#
_cell.length_a   1.000
_cell.length_b   1.000
_cell.length_c   1.000
_cell.angle_alpha   90.00
_cell.angle_beta   90.00
_cell.angle_gamma   90.00
#
_symmetry.space_group_name_H-M   'P 1'
#
loop_
_entity.id
_entity.type
_entity.pdbx_description
1 polymer ?
#
loop_
_entity_poly.entity_id
_entity_poly.type
_entity_poly.pdbx_seq_one_letter_code
_entity_poly.pdbx_strand_id
1 'polypeptide(L)'
;MKRVWMVFFAMVALRVLGAPISQEVAVGRALDWMAGNPIMGAAERSVASIEVFPETGGYSVYVVGLEPAGYLVLNSDDRLPLVVSFSADSGVDLSDVPGNAFRAMLLRHVERMEEELAQLPAMRAAAAPAPFAVTELHGPFLEATWNQCNPYNKLCPDDPEGSDYYAQRAPVGCVPTAYAQILNFHRWPFFGEGSRSYTDSSGGITGAHSAVFSDAYDWDSMQSAYAAFSANPEAAEDVVAELMYELGVAAGANYEHSGTSASTLTLGQRLGEYFFFEPCEWRSSQSALISPMEADLRAGFPCVVSIPGHAIVADGLIVDDGTTTYHINYGWGGSNNGWWSADNVAGDALQYGVTSLKPRLMAFPQTNAIIGIAGGSVELQWIFPKRREAEVGQLEIRKYIEQSDSWELFATDSTLASRRFSETTTLWDDCDDFSGFEITSTSTYKDWGISTTSGVANCFYKQPGGYGNREYHLTSYSTITPMVSTRLLLRTKYSLASDPFRVLVSIDRINFTEIWEGAGTVDWSNISIDLSTYAGQAVYVRLEYVSGSYYPNGGIWIDSVNTQEVTNLELEGQPVYYTVLTNLPAGLHTLAAVLTDTSSVEHGLGPAFTLTVDDGDGMPPEWEELYGFDTGINDGGLDPDDDGYSNFEEYICGTIPIDASSCWLLESGDGNLPSFYAMEGRLYTIQFQADLATGSWVPLISGIPGSNGTISVGDYDSATNSARYYRVQVQPAN
;
A
#
# COMPACT_ATOMS: atom_id res chain seq x y z
N MET A 1 88.14 17.70 -13.05
CA MET A 1 86.99 17.36 -12.19
C MET A 1 85.73 17.27 -13.04
N LYS A 2 84.87 16.30 -12.71
CA LYS A 2 83.50 16.06 -13.20
C LYS A 2 83.37 15.58 -14.65
N ARG A 3 83.30 14.25 -14.80
CA ARG A 3 82.75 13.55 -15.96
C ARG A 3 81.32 13.11 -15.64
N VAL A 4 80.43 13.45 -16.57
CA VAL A 4 79.02 13.08 -16.67
C VAL A 4 78.91 11.56 -16.79
N TRP A 5 77.98 10.96 -16.04
CA TRP A 5 77.46 9.62 -16.31
C TRP A 5 75.93 9.73 -16.43
N MET A 6 75.46 9.58 -17.66
CA MET A 6 74.06 9.34 -18.00
C MET A 6 73.71 7.93 -17.52
N VAL A 7 72.82 7.81 -16.55
CA VAL A 7 72.24 6.53 -16.14
C VAL A 7 71.02 6.30 -17.04
N PHE A 8 71.15 5.35 -17.96
CA PHE A 8 70.03 4.79 -18.71
C PHE A 8 69.14 4.03 -17.72
N PHE A 9 67.96 4.56 -17.41
CA PHE A 9 66.89 3.77 -16.83
C PHE A 9 66.31 2.91 -17.96
N ALA A 10 66.68 1.63 -17.98
CA ALA A 10 65.98 0.65 -18.80
C ALA A 10 64.57 0.49 -18.22
N MET A 11 63.58 1.13 -18.84
CA MET A 11 62.18 0.70 -18.72
C MET A 11 62.10 -0.70 -19.33
N VAL A 12 62.23 -1.71 -18.48
CA VAL A 12 61.69 -3.03 -18.80
C VAL A 12 60.18 -2.86 -18.75
N ALA A 13 59.58 -2.58 -19.90
CA ALA A 13 58.15 -2.78 -20.07
C ALA A 13 57.92 -4.29 -19.89
N LEU A 14 57.54 -4.71 -18.68
CA LEU A 14 56.91 -6.01 -18.49
C LEU A 14 55.68 -5.98 -19.39
N ARG A 15 55.76 -6.71 -20.50
CA ARG A 15 54.57 -7.08 -21.27
C ARG A 15 53.79 -8.05 -20.40
N VAL A 16 52.81 -7.53 -19.66
CA VAL A 16 51.81 -8.36 -18.98
C VAL A 16 50.98 -8.99 -20.11
N LEU A 17 51.14 -10.28 -20.30
CA LEU A 17 50.22 -11.09 -21.12
C LEU A 17 48.92 -11.17 -20.32
N GLY A 18 47.81 -10.66 -20.87
CA GLY A 18 46.47 -10.83 -20.27
C GLY A 18 46.05 -12.30 -20.35
N ALA A 19 45.55 -12.83 -19.24
CA ALA A 19 45.36 -14.26 -18.97
C ALA A 19 44.35 -14.41 -17.81
N PRO A 20 43.91 -15.64 -17.45
CA PRO A 20 43.06 -15.86 -16.28
C PRO A 20 43.62 -15.14 -15.05
N ILE A 21 42.79 -14.34 -14.38
CA ILE A 21 43.18 -13.63 -13.16
C ILE A 21 42.93 -14.51 -11.96
N SER A 22 43.80 -14.46 -10.96
CA SER A 22 43.56 -15.21 -9.72
C SER A 22 42.40 -14.60 -8.94
N GLN A 23 41.76 -15.43 -8.13
CA GLN A 23 40.70 -15.03 -7.21
C GLN A 23 41.11 -13.85 -6.33
N GLU A 24 42.32 -13.85 -5.77
CA GLU A 24 42.81 -12.76 -4.91
C GLU A 24 42.94 -11.44 -5.67
N VAL A 25 43.39 -11.49 -6.93
CA VAL A 25 43.51 -10.30 -7.78
C VAL A 25 42.13 -9.76 -8.16
N ALA A 26 41.20 -10.65 -8.53
CA ALA A 26 39.84 -10.28 -8.88
C ALA A 26 39.12 -9.62 -7.70
N VAL A 27 39.16 -10.26 -6.52
CA VAL A 27 38.53 -9.76 -5.30
C VAL A 27 39.18 -8.45 -4.83
N GLY A 28 40.50 -8.33 -4.86
CA GLY A 28 41.19 -7.07 -4.52
C GLY A 28 40.73 -5.91 -5.38
N ARG A 29 40.63 -6.11 -6.71
CA ARG A 29 40.10 -5.11 -7.63
C ARG A 29 38.61 -4.82 -7.41
N ALA A 30 37.83 -5.84 -7.05
CA ALA A 30 36.41 -5.68 -6.79
C ALA A 30 36.15 -4.87 -5.52
N LEU A 31 36.96 -5.02 -4.48
CA LEU A 31 36.88 -4.20 -3.27
C LEU A 31 37.21 -2.72 -3.55
N ASP A 32 38.22 -2.45 -4.38
CA ASP A 32 38.52 -1.09 -4.84
C ASP A 32 37.37 -0.51 -5.67
N TRP A 33 36.78 -1.33 -6.55
CA TRP A 33 35.61 -0.98 -7.35
C TRP A 33 34.39 -0.67 -6.49
N MET A 34 34.12 -1.48 -5.45
CA MET A 34 33.00 -1.28 -4.51
C MET A 34 33.10 0.07 -3.80
N ALA A 35 34.30 0.47 -3.37
CA ALA A 35 34.50 1.73 -2.66
C ALA A 35 34.12 2.97 -3.50
N GLY A 36 34.19 2.88 -4.83
CA GLY A 36 33.77 3.93 -5.75
C GLY A 36 32.35 3.80 -6.29
N ASN A 37 31.65 2.69 -6.03
CA ASN A 37 30.34 2.42 -6.58
C ASN A 37 29.23 3.05 -5.68
N PRO A 38 28.23 3.76 -6.24
CA PRO A 38 27.23 4.47 -5.43
C PRO A 38 26.30 3.56 -4.63
N ILE A 39 26.19 2.28 -4.97
CA ILE A 39 25.32 1.30 -4.30
C ILE A 39 26.14 0.45 -3.34
N MET A 40 27.23 -0.14 -3.83
CA MET A 40 28.08 -1.02 -3.03
C MET A 40 28.96 -0.27 -2.02
N GLY A 41 29.26 1.00 -2.26
CA GLY A 41 30.08 1.84 -1.38
C GLY A 41 29.34 2.40 -0.16
N ALA A 42 28.01 2.23 -0.07
CA ALA A 42 27.18 2.87 0.96
C ALA A 42 27.33 2.29 2.37
N ALA A 43 27.89 1.09 2.53
CA ALA A 43 28.07 0.44 3.83
C ALA A 43 29.39 -0.34 3.90
N GLU A 44 29.97 -0.42 5.10
CA GLU A 44 31.13 -1.27 5.37
C GLU A 44 30.74 -2.74 5.25
N ARG A 45 31.46 -3.48 4.40
CA ARG A 45 31.22 -4.90 4.11
C ARG A 45 32.53 -5.65 4.08
N SER A 46 32.47 -6.94 4.39
CA SER A 46 33.61 -7.84 4.30
C SER A 46 33.27 -9.09 3.49
N VAL A 47 34.29 -9.75 2.95
CA VAL A 47 34.11 -10.98 2.18
C VAL A 47 33.80 -12.14 3.13
N ALA A 48 32.66 -12.79 2.90
CA ALA A 48 32.17 -13.91 3.68
C ALA A 48 32.55 -15.27 3.07
N SER A 49 32.39 -15.37 1.76
CA SER A 49 32.65 -16.59 0.98
C SER A 49 33.11 -16.23 -0.42
N ILE A 50 33.84 -17.15 -1.05
CA ILE A 50 34.20 -17.06 -2.46
C ILE A 50 34.08 -18.45 -3.07
N GLU A 51 33.29 -18.57 -4.13
CA GLU A 51 33.04 -19.79 -4.88
C GLU A 51 33.47 -19.61 -6.35
N VAL A 52 34.02 -20.66 -6.97
CA VAL A 52 34.34 -20.69 -8.39
C VAL A 52 33.19 -21.39 -9.11
N PHE A 53 32.56 -20.72 -10.08
CA PHE A 53 31.36 -21.26 -10.73
C PHE A 53 31.39 -21.14 -12.26
N PRO A 54 31.10 -22.22 -13.03
CA PRO A 54 31.02 -23.60 -12.60
C PRO A 54 32.42 -24.22 -12.47
N GLU A 55 32.58 -25.26 -11.65
CA GLU A 55 33.85 -25.97 -11.48
C GLU A 55 34.11 -27.00 -12.60
N THR A 56 34.16 -26.57 -13.86
CA THR A 56 34.29 -27.45 -15.03
C THR A 56 35.70 -27.50 -15.63
N GLY A 57 36.62 -26.67 -15.13
CA GLY A 57 37.98 -26.53 -15.66
C GLY A 57 38.09 -25.70 -16.95
N GLY A 58 36.96 -25.15 -17.44
CA GLY A 58 36.88 -24.15 -18.50
C GLY A 58 36.85 -22.72 -17.96
N TYR A 59 36.19 -21.81 -18.69
CA TYR A 59 35.90 -20.48 -18.17
C TYR A 59 34.96 -20.56 -16.95
N SER A 60 35.21 -19.73 -15.93
CA SER A 60 34.39 -19.65 -14.72
C SER A 60 34.28 -18.20 -14.26
N VAL A 61 33.38 -17.94 -13.32
CA VAL A 61 33.30 -16.69 -12.57
C VAL A 61 33.68 -16.92 -11.10
N TYR A 62 34.02 -15.85 -10.41
CA TYR A 62 34.14 -15.84 -8.96
C TYR A 62 32.89 -15.24 -8.34
N VAL A 63 32.16 -16.03 -7.55
CA VAL A 63 30.98 -15.59 -6.82
C VAL A 63 31.39 -15.31 -5.38
N VAL A 64 31.28 -14.06 -4.97
CA VAL A 64 31.75 -13.55 -3.68
C VAL A 64 30.53 -13.19 -2.84
N GLY A 65 30.31 -13.91 -1.74
CA GLY A 65 29.33 -13.53 -0.71
C GLY A 65 29.90 -12.47 0.22
N LEU A 66 29.10 -11.49 0.61
CA LEU A 66 29.48 -10.40 1.51
C LEU A 66 28.69 -10.45 2.82
N GLU A 67 29.29 -9.92 3.89
CA GLU A 67 28.67 -9.75 5.21
C GLU A 67 28.74 -8.27 5.61
N PRO A 68 27.66 -7.69 6.21
CA PRO A 68 26.45 -8.38 6.67
C PRO A 68 25.42 -8.74 5.58
N ALA A 69 25.56 -8.20 4.37
CA ALA A 69 24.72 -8.53 3.22
C ALA A 69 25.40 -8.17 1.89
N GLY A 70 24.96 -8.81 0.82
CA GLY A 70 25.37 -8.52 -0.55
C GLY A 70 26.16 -9.65 -1.23
N TYR A 71 26.39 -9.49 -2.53
CA TYR A 71 27.26 -10.36 -3.31
C TYR A 71 27.93 -9.62 -4.47
N LEU A 72 28.98 -10.23 -5.03
CA LEU A 72 29.58 -9.88 -6.31
C LEU A 72 29.75 -11.13 -7.17
N VAL A 73 29.59 -10.99 -8.48
CA VAL A 73 30.00 -11.98 -9.47
C VAL A 73 31.05 -11.34 -10.36
N LEU A 74 32.23 -11.95 -10.42
CA LEU A 74 33.40 -11.41 -11.09
C LEU A 74 33.84 -12.32 -12.24
N ASN A 75 34.17 -11.74 -13.38
CA ASN A 75 34.80 -12.47 -14.48
C ASN A 75 36.21 -12.93 -14.08
N SER A 76 36.58 -14.17 -14.44
CA SER A 76 37.89 -14.74 -14.10
C SER A 76 38.99 -14.45 -15.14
N ASP A 77 38.72 -13.61 -16.14
CA ASP A 77 39.66 -13.29 -17.22
C ASP A 77 39.70 -11.76 -17.44
N ASP A 78 40.89 -11.16 -17.46
CA ASP A 78 41.07 -9.72 -17.56
C ASP A 78 40.75 -9.13 -18.94
N ARG A 79 40.43 -9.96 -19.94
CA ARG A 79 39.93 -9.48 -21.23
C ARG A 79 38.45 -9.06 -21.17
N LEU A 80 37.73 -9.43 -20.12
CA LEU A 80 36.32 -9.13 -19.90
C LEU A 80 36.14 -8.03 -18.82
N PRO A 81 34.99 -7.33 -18.79
CA PRO A 81 34.67 -6.41 -17.70
C PRO A 81 34.70 -7.13 -16.34
N LEU A 82 35.23 -6.49 -15.29
CA LEU A 82 35.46 -7.18 -14.00
C LEU A 82 34.17 -7.71 -13.36
N VAL A 83 33.13 -6.88 -13.27
CA VAL A 83 31.90 -7.17 -12.54
C VAL A 83 30.80 -7.60 -13.51
N VAL A 84 30.25 -8.79 -13.28
CA VAL A 84 29.12 -9.37 -14.02
C VAL A 84 27.82 -8.93 -13.38
N SER A 85 27.72 -9.16 -12.07
CA SER A 85 26.54 -8.88 -11.27
C SER A 85 26.94 -8.53 -9.84
N PHE A 86 26.10 -7.76 -9.15
CA PHE A 86 26.31 -7.39 -7.76
C PHE A 86 24.99 -7.09 -7.05
N SER A 87 24.99 -7.23 -5.72
CA SER A 87 23.86 -6.79 -4.88
C SER A 87 24.39 -6.22 -3.57
N ALA A 88 23.80 -5.11 -3.12
CA ALA A 88 24.10 -4.50 -1.83
C ALA A 88 23.32 -5.13 -0.68
N ASP A 89 22.19 -5.77 -1.00
CA ASP A 89 21.14 -6.13 -0.05
C ASP A 89 20.82 -7.63 -0.05
N SER A 90 20.97 -8.31 -1.19
CA SER A 90 20.67 -9.74 -1.32
C SER A 90 21.91 -10.60 -1.11
N GLY A 91 21.73 -11.78 -0.52
CA GLY A 91 22.72 -12.85 -0.55
C GLY A 91 22.76 -13.53 -1.93
N VAL A 92 23.67 -14.49 -2.08
CA VAL A 92 23.78 -15.29 -3.30
C VAL A 92 23.51 -16.77 -3.02
N ASP A 93 22.68 -17.38 -3.86
CA ASP A 93 22.35 -18.80 -3.84
C ASP A 93 22.54 -19.41 -5.24
N LEU A 94 23.46 -20.37 -5.31
CA LEU A 94 23.80 -21.14 -6.52
C LEU A 94 23.30 -22.59 -6.47
N SER A 95 22.36 -22.90 -5.58
CA SER A 95 21.77 -24.23 -5.46
C SER A 95 21.21 -24.71 -6.81
N ASP A 96 21.50 -25.98 -7.16
CA ASP A 96 21.02 -26.61 -8.39
C ASP A 96 19.59 -27.13 -8.18
N VAL A 97 18.65 -26.19 -8.06
CA VAL A 97 17.22 -26.48 -7.89
C VAL A 97 16.41 -25.96 -9.08
N PRO A 98 15.33 -26.66 -9.48
CA PRO A 98 14.38 -26.12 -10.44
C PRO A 98 13.87 -24.75 -9.98
N GLY A 99 14.01 -23.73 -10.81
CA GLY A 99 13.59 -22.36 -10.49
C GLY A 99 14.71 -21.40 -10.07
N ASN A 100 15.95 -21.86 -9.86
CA ASN A 100 17.09 -20.94 -9.62
C ASN A 100 17.50 -20.21 -10.92
N ALA A 101 16.73 -19.16 -11.21
CA ALA A 101 16.86 -18.28 -12.37
C ALA A 101 18.23 -17.59 -12.46
N PHE A 102 18.79 -17.18 -11.31
CA PHE A 102 20.11 -16.55 -11.25
C PHE A 102 21.21 -17.52 -11.67
N ARG A 103 21.18 -18.76 -11.16
CA ARG A 103 22.12 -19.81 -11.57
C ARG A 103 22.04 -20.11 -13.07
N ALA A 104 20.82 -20.22 -13.62
CA ALA A 104 20.63 -20.46 -15.05
C ALA A 104 21.20 -19.31 -15.91
N MET A 105 20.96 -18.06 -15.51
CA MET A 105 21.57 -16.88 -16.14
C MET A 105 23.09 -16.92 -16.09
N LEU A 106 23.66 -17.31 -14.95
CA LEU A 106 25.10 -17.35 -14.76
C LEU A 106 25.78 -18.45 -15.60
N LEU A 107 25.16 -19.64 -15.71
CA LEU A 107 25.63 -20.70 -16.62
C LEU A 107 25.64 -20.22 -18.07
N ARG A 108 24.56 -19.55 -18.50
CA ARG A 108 24.46 -19.01 -19.87
C ARG A 108 25.51 -17.93 -20.13
N HIS A 109 25.78 -17.09 -19.14
CA HIS A 109 26.85 -16.10 -19.20
C HIS A 109 28.21 -16.77 -19.39
N VAL A 110 28.53 -17.79 -18.56
CA VAL A 110 29.79 -18.53 -18.66
C VAL A 110 29.97 -19.19 -20.02
N GLU A 111 28.96 -19.90 -20.52
CA GLU A 111 28.99 -20.52 -21.86
C GLU A 111 29.34 -19.50 -22.95
N ARG A 112 28.71 -18.31 -22.89
CA ARG A 112 28.90 -17.27 -23.90
C ARG A 112 30.26 -16.60 -23.81
N MET A 113 30.72 -16.30 -22.61
CA MET A 113 32.04 -15.70 -22.41
C MET A 113 33.16 -16.63 -22.84
N GLU A 114 32.99 -17.95 -22.68
CA GLU A 114 33.94 -18.93 -23.21
C GLU A 114 34.03 -18.86 -24.74
N GLU A 115 32.89 -18.76 -25.44
CA GLU A 115 32.86 -18.55 -26.90
C GLU A 115 33.52 -17.24 -27.34
N GLU A 116 33.26 -16.15 -26.61
CA GLU A 116 33.79 -14.82 -26.92
C GLU A 116 35.31 -14.75 -26.68
N LEU A 117 35.77 -15.30 -25.56
CA LEU A 117 37.19 -15.36 -25.21
C LEU A 117 38.02 -16.17 -26.21
N ALA A 118 37.41 -17.14 -26.90
CA ALA A 118 38.04 -17.87 -27.99
C ALA A 118 38.29 -16.99 -29.24
N GLN A 119 37.55 -15.89 -29.41
CA GLN A 119 37.69 -14.95 -30.52
C GLN A 119 38.54 -13.71 -30.16
N LEU A 120 38.66 -13.40 -28.86
CA LEU A 120 39.42 -12.25 -28.38
C LEU A 120 40.95 -12.47 -28.49
N PRO A 121 41.73 -11.47 -28.94
CA PRO A 121 43.18 -11.58 -28.99
C PRO A 121 43.79 -11.71 -27.59
N ALA A 122 44.81 -12.58 -27.45
CA ALA A 122 45.49 -12.88 -26.18
C ALA A 122 46.22 -11.70 -25.51
N MET A 123 46.28 -10.53 -26.15
CA MET A 123 46.83 -9.31 -25.56
C MET A 123 45.78 -8.20 -25.63
N ARG A 124 44.96 -8.12 -24.58
CA ARG A 124 44.30 -6.88 -24.19
C ARG A 124 44.61 -6.70 -22.71
N ALA A 125 45.48 -5.75 -22.38
CA ALA A 125 45.59 -5.34 -20.98
C ALA A 125 44.27 -4.64 -20.66
N ALA A 126 43.52 -5.14 -19.66
CA ALA A 126 42.46 -4.35 -19.07
C ALA A 126 43.04 -2.97 -18.72
N ALA A 127 42.43 -1.90 -19.24
CA ALA A 127 42.70 -0.58 -18.69
C ALA A 127 42.38 -0.65 -17.19
N ALA A 128 43.16 0.04 -16.35
CA ALA A 128 42.78 0.24 -14.96
C ALA A 128 41.34 0.77 -14.95
N PRO A 129 40.44 0.26 -14.07
CA PRO A 129 39.07 0.74 -14.03
C PRO A 129 39.13 2.26 -13.89
N ALA A 130 38.51 2.97 -14.83
CA ALA A 130 38.32 4.39 -14.71
C ALA A 130 37.55 4.66 -13.40
N PRO A 131 37.77 5.79 -12.72
CA PRO A 131 36.93 6.17 -11.60
C PRO A 131 35.47 6.19 -12.07
N PHE A 132 34.57 5.62 -11.26
CA PHE A 132 33.14 5.59 -11.52
C PHE A 132 32.64 6.98 -11.90
N ALA A 133 31.97 7.06 -13.04
CA ALA A 133 31.35 8.27 -13.55
C ALA A 133 29.88 7.95 -13.84
N VAL A 134 29.13 7.64 -12.78
CA VAL A 134 27.69 7.42 -12.90
C VAL A 134 27.04 8.66 -13.48
N THR A 135 26.51 8.52 -14.69
CA THR A 135 25.79 9.58 -15.39
C THR A 135 24.29 9.48 -15.16
N GLU A 136 23.78 8.27 -14.91
CA GLU A 136 22.37 7.99 -14.66
C GLU A 136 22.22 6.90 -13.61
N LEU A 137 21.24 7.06 -12.70
CA LEU A 137 20.82 6.06 -11.72
C LEU A 137 19.31 6.17 -11.54
N HIS A 138 18.61 5.10 -11.87
CA HIS A 138 17.16 4.94 -11.77
C HIS A 138 16.86 3.63 -11.02
N GLY A 139 16.03 3.67 -9.99
CA GLY A 139 15.69 2.49 -9.19
C GLY A 139 16.81 2.01 -8.24
N PRO A 140 16.68 0.80 -7.66
CA PRO A 140 15.60 -0.15 -7.91
C PRO A 140 14.24 0.43 -7.47
N PHE A 141 13.20 0.12 -8.22
CA PHE A 141 11.87 0.69 -8.01
C PHE A 141 11.00 -0.17 -7.11
N LEU A 142 11.12 -1.49 -7.21
CA LEU A 142 10.31 -2.40 -6.43
C LEU A 142 10.81 -2.45 -4.98
N GLU A 143 9.89 -2.23 -4.05
CA GLU A 143 10.09 -2.51 -2.63
C GLU A 143 9.75 -3.98 -2.31
N ALA A 144 8.84 -4.56 -3.08
CA ALA A 144 8.39 -5.95 -2.89
C ALA A 144 9.48 -6.95 -3.29
N THR A 145 9.71 -7.93 -2.42
CA THR A 145 10.55 -9.10 -2.67
C THR A 145 9.69 -10.36 -2.60
N TRP A 146 8.64 -10.43 -3.42
CA TRP A 146 7.63 -11.48 -3.35
C TRP A 146 8.10 -12.83 -3.92
N ASN A 147 7.37 -13.88 -3.60
CA ASN A 147 7.67 -15.26 -3.97
C ASN A 147 6.42 -15.94 -4.56
N GLN A 148 6.54 -17.20 -4.95
CA GLN A 148 5.49 -18.01 -5.57
C GLN A 148 4.88 -19.06 -4.62
N CYS A 149 5.42 -19.18 -3.41
CA CYS A 149 5.00 -20.14 -2.39
C CYS A 149 4.08 -19.51 -1.34
N ASN A 150 3.93 -20.14 -0.18
CA ASN A 150 3.14 -19.59 0.91
C ASN A 150 3.75 -18.24 1.39
N PRO A 151 2.94 -17.23 1.76
CA PRO A 151 1.47 -17.16 1.68
C PRO A 151 0.92 -16.74 0.32
N TYR A 152 1.77 -16.36 -0.64
CA TYR A 152 1.38 -15.86 -1.96
C TYR A 152 0.47 -16.83 -2.74
N ASN A 153 0.66 -18.15 -2.56
CA ASN A 153 -0.15 -19.18 -3.21
C ASN A 153 -1.32 -19.71 -2.36
N LYS A 154 -1.70 -19.03 -1.27
CA LYS A 154 -2.74 -19.49 -0.33
C LYS A 154 -4.08 -19.80 -1.01
N LEU A 155 -4.43 -19.08 -2.07
CA LEU A 155 -5.65 -19.28 -2.86
C LEU A 155 -5.44 -20.11 -4.13
N CYS A 156 -4.21 -20.51 -4.45
CA CYS A 156 -3.95 -21.43 -5.54
C CYS A 156 -4.49 -22.84 -5.21
N PRO A 157 -4.76 -23.68 -6.23
CA PRO A 157 -5.32 -25.00 -6.03
C PRO A 157 -4.53 -25.86 -5.06
N ASP A 158 -5.23 -26.65 -4.25
CA ASP A 158 -4.62 -27.69 -3.43
C ASP A 158 -3.88 -28.69 -4.33
N ASP A 159 -2.71 -29.11 -3.88
CA ASP A 159 -1.89 -30.10 -4.57
C ASP A 159 -1.33 -31.14 -3.59
N PRO A 160 -1.98 -32.31 -3.47
CA PRO A 160 -1.51 -33.40 -2.62
C PRO A 160 -0.14 -33.97 -3.03
N GLU A 161 0.30 -33.74 -4.27
CA GLU A 161 1.64 -34.14 -4.76
C GLU A 161 2.65 -32.98 -4.71
N GLY A 162 2.21 -31.81 -4.23
CA GLY A 162 2.99 -30.59 -4.15
C GLY A 162 4.07 -30.68 -3.06
N SER A 163 5.21 -30.04 -3.32
CA SER A 163 6.31 -30.02 -2.36
C SER A 163 5.98 -29.23 -1.09
N ASP A 164 6.67 -29.53 0.02
CA ASP A 164 6.56 -28.76 1.28
C ASP A 164 6.88 -27.28 1.08
N TYR A 165 7.75 -26.94 0.10
CA TYR A 165 8.06 -25.56 -0.25
C TYR A 165 6.85 -24.77 -0.74
N TYR A 166 5.85 -25.43 -1.32
CA TYR A 166 4.60 -24.79 -1.76
C TYR A 166 3.42 -25.05 -0.82
N ALA A 167 3.67 -25.60 0.38
CA ALA A 167 2.66 -25.94 1.36
C ALA A 167 1.53 -26.82 0.80
N GLN A 168 1.87 -27.80 -0.06
CA GLN A 168 0.91 -28.72 -0.71
C GLN A 168 -0.17 -27.98 -1.51
N ARG A 169 0.23 -26.90 -2.18
CA ARG A 169 -0.56 -26.15 -3.16
C ARG A 169 0.24 -25.96 -4.43
N ALA A 170 -0.44 -25.69 -5.54
CA ALA A 170 0.23 -25.22 -6.74
C ALA A 170 0.96 -23.88 -6.46
N PRO A 171 2.12 -23.62 -7.06
CA PRO A 171 2.75 -22.30 -7.00
C PRO A 171 1.91 -21.27 -7.75
N VAL A 172 2.09 -19.99 -7.41
CA VAL A 172 1.49 -18.88 -8.16
C VAL A 172 1.94 -18.88 -9.63
N GLY A 173 3.23 -19.12 -9.87
CA GLY A 173 3.86 -18.98 -11.17
C GLY A 173 4.61 -17.65 -11.33
N CYS A 174 5.66 -17.66 -12.14
CA CYS A 174 6.58 -16.53 -12.28
C CYS A 174 5.94 -15.33 -12.97
N VAL A 175 5.06 -15.57 -13.94
CA VAL A 175 4.37 -14.50 -14.69
C VAL A 175 3.41 -13.73 -13.78
N PRO A 176 2.43 -14.33 -13.07
CA PRO A 176 1.60 -13.57 -12.15
C PRO A 176 2.41 -12.88 -11.05
N THR A 177 3.45 -13.53 -10.50
CA THR A 177 4.31 -12.93 -9.47
C THR A 177 5.05 -11.69 -9.98
N ALA A 178 5.60 -11.71 -11.19
CA ALA A 178 6.28 -10.57 -11.78
C ALA A 178 5.32 -9.38 -11.97
N TYR A 179 4.11 -9.63 -12.47
CA TYR A 179 3.09 -8.59 -12.63
C TYR A 179 2.55 -8.08 -11.28
N ALA A 180 2.34 -8.96 -10.30
CA ALA A 180 1.86 -8.59 -8.98
C ALA A 180 2.78 -7.57 -8.30
N GLN A 181 4.10 -7.78 -8.40
CA GLN A 181 5.08 -6.83 -7.87
C GLN A 181 5.01 -5.46 -8.56
N ILE A 182 4.71 -5.42 -9.87
CA ILE A 182 4.53 -4.16 -10.62
C ILE A 182 3.23 -3.45 -10.23
N LEU A 183 2.12 -4.19 -10.07
CA LEU A 183 0.85 -3.62 -9.60
C LEU A 183 1.02 -3.05 -8.19
N ASN A 184 1.70 -3.76 -7.29
CA ASN A 184 2.01 -3.29 -5.94
C ASN A 184 2.91 -2.04 -5.94
N PHE A 185 3.90 -1.98 -6.84
CA PHE A 185 4.73 -0.78 -7.01
C PHE A 185 3.93 0.46 -7.41
N HIS A 186 2.89 0.27 -8.24
CA HIS A 186 1.97 1.33 -8.61
C HIS A 186 0.88 1.58 -7.57
N ARG A 187 0.61 0.60 -6.68
CA ARG A 187 -0.60 0.52 -5.83
C ARG A 187 -1.85 0.79 -6.67
N TRP A 188 -1.99 0.04 -7.76
CA TRP A 188 -3.01 0.26 -8.78
C TRP A 188 -3.53 -1.05 -9.37
N PRO A 189 -4.84 -1.17 -9.63
CA PRO A 189 -5.89 -0.15 -9.46
C PRO A 189 -6.46 -0.07 -8.04
N PHE A 190 -7.37 0.88 -7.78
CA PHE A 190 -8.11 0.88 -6.50
C PHE A 190 -9.09 -0.30 -6.42
N PHE A 191 -9.77 -0.58 -7.53
CA PHE A 191 -10.51 -1.82 -7.81
C PHE A 191 -10.38 -2.11 -9.31
N GLY A 192 -10.46 -3.37 -9.71
CA GLY A 192 -10.50 -3.79 -11.11
C GLY A 192 -11.92 -3.74 -11.70
N GLU A 193 -12.10 -4.35 -12.87
CA GLU A 193 -13.42 -4.44 -13.51
C GLU A 193 -13.72 -5.81 -14.10
N GLY A 194 -15.00 -6.17 -14.10
CA GLY A 194 -15.48 -7.40 -14.70
C GLY A 194 -15.10 -8.66 -13.92
N SER A 195 -15.17 -9.78 -14.62
CA SER A 195 -14.83 -11.10 -14.08
C SER A 195 -14.30 -11.99 -15.19
N ARG A 196 -13.59 -13.04 -14.80
CA ARG A 196 -13.08 -14.03 -15.73
C ARG A 196 -13.18 -15.43 -15.14
N SER A 197 -13.60 -16.38 -15.97
CA SER A 197 -13.51 -17.81 -15.64
C SER A 197 -12.92 -18.61 -16.81
N TYR A 198 -12.26 -19.72 -16.49
CA TYR A 198 -11.78 -20.69 -17.47
C TYR A 198 -11.65 -22.07 -16.82
N THR A 199 -11.42 -23.09 -17.65
CA THR A 199 -11.11 -24.44 -17.18
C THR A 199 -9.69 -24.79 -17.55
N ASP A 200 -8.88 -25.08 -16.55
CA ASP A 200 -7.61 -25.75 -16.73
C ASP A 200 -7.86 -27.23 -17.03
N SER A 201 -7.30 -27.71 -18.14
CA SER A 201 -7.50 -29.05 -18.66
C SER A 201 -6.19 -29.75 -19.00
N SER A 202 -5.06 -29.19 -18.57
CA SER A 202 -3.72 -29.71 -18.84
C SER A 202 -3.05 -30.22 -17.56
N GLY A 203 -2.07 -31.12 -17.74
CA GLY A 203 -1.25 -31.69 -16.67
C GLY A 203 -1.98 -32.37 -15.51
N GLY A 204 -1.40 -32.26 -14.32
CA GLY A 204 -1.75 -33.01 -13.12
C GLY A 204 -2.82 -32.34 -12.26
N ILE A 205 -2.94 -31.01 -12.34
CA ILE A 205 -3.95 -30.23 -11.64
C ILE A 205 -4.90 -29.67 -12.71
N THR A 206 -6.19 -29.99 -12.61
CA THR A 206 -7.20 -29.52 -13.55
C THR A 206 -8.42 -29.02 -12.79
N GLY A 207 -9.16 -28.07 -13.35
CA GLY A 207 -10.29 -27.49 -12.64
C GLY A 207 -10.81 -26.20 -13.25
N ALA A 208 -11.93 -25.72 -12.72
CA ALA A 208 -12.45 -24.40 -13.05
C ALA A 208 -11.83 -23.35 -12.14
N HIS A 209 -11.41 -22.24 -12.72
CA HIS A 209 -10.89 -21.08 -12.00
C HIS A 209 -11.69 -19.85 -12.38
N SER A 210 -11.95 -18.99 -11.39
CA SER A 210 -12.72 -17.77 -11.57
C SER A 210 -12.22 -16.68 -10.62
N ALA A 211 -12.28 -15.43 -11.08
CA ALA A 211 -12.00 -14.23 -10.31
C ALA A 211 -12.98 -13.13 -10.73
N VAL A 212 -13.32 -12.25 -9.79
CA VAL A 212 -14.14 -11.05 -9.99
C VAL A 212 -13.29 -9.91 -9.49
N PHE A 213 -12.95 -8.97 -10.36
CA PHE A 213 -11.89 -8.01 -10.06
C PHE A 213 -12.42 -6.70 -9.44
N SER A 214 -13.74 -6.60 -9.20
CA SER A 214 -14.42 -5.34 -8.90
C SER A 214 -14.37 -4.90 -7.44
N ASP A 215 -13.87 -5.74 -6.55
CA ASP A 215 -13.61 -5.37 -5.16
C ASP A 215 -12.30 -4.56 -5.03
N ALA A 216 -12.16 -3.88 -3.90
CA ALA A 216 -11.06 -2.96 -3.68
C ALA A 216 -9.79 -3.68 -3.20
N TYR A 217 -8.66 -3.36 -3.82
CA TYR A 217 -7.36 -3.89 -3.39
C TYR A 217 -6.82 -3.11 -2.19
N ASP A 218 -6.63 -3.81 -1.07
CA ASP A 218 -5.97 -3.25 0.11
C ASP A 218 -4.44 -3.32 -0.04
N TRP A 219 -3.91 -2.36 -0.81
CA TRP A 219 -2.47 -2.21 -1.05
C TRP A 219 -1.64 -1.95 0.20
N ASP A 220 -2.26 -1.49 1.28
CA ASP A 220 -1.55 -1.08 2.48
C ASP A 220 -1.37 -2.21 3.48
N SER A 221 -2.31 -3.16 3.50
CA SER A 221 -2.09 -4.46 4.15
C SER A 221 -1.05 -5.32 3.43
N MET A 222 -0.72 -5.03 2.16
CA MET A 222 0.31 -5.76 1.42
C MET A 222 1.72 -5.40 1.90
N GLN A 223 2.43 -6.37 2.48
CA GLN A 223 3.80 -6.20 2.95
C GLN A 223 4.81 -6.30 1.80
N SER A 224 5.97 -5.64 1.94
CA SER A 224 7.08 -5.75 0.99
C SER A 224 7.69 -7.16 0.96
N ALA A 225 7.62 -7.91 2.06
CA ALA A 225 8.08 -9.28 2.14
C ALA A 225 7.24 -10.08 3.15
N TYR A 226 7.14 -11.38 2.93
CA TYR A 226 6.44 -12.31 3.82
C TYR A 226 7.35 -13.45 4.22
N ALA A 227 7.26 -13.88 5.48
CA ALA A 227 7.95 -15.06 5.95
C ALA A 227 7.15 -16.31 5.56
N ALA A 228 7.64 -17.06 4.57
CA ALA A 228 6.89 -18.13 3.91
C ALA A 228 6.40 -19.26 4.83
N PHE A 229 7.02 -19.44 6.01
CA PHE A 229 6.66 -20.49 6.97
C PHE A 229 6.67 -19.99 8.41
N SER A 230 6.37 -18.71 8.60
CA SER A 230 6.24 -18.09 9.92
C SER A 230 4.97 -17.26 9.97
N ALA A 231 4.55 -16.85 11.17
CA ALA A 231 3.33 -16.07 11.32
C ALA A 231 3.49 -14.69 10.67
N ASN A 232 2.65 -14.39 9.68
CA ASN A 232 2.38 -13.04 9.21
C ASN A 232 0.96 -12.65 9.67
N PRO A 233 0.58 -11.35 9.67
CA PRO A 233 -0.80 -10.95 9.87
C PRO A 233 -1.72 -11.59 8.82
N GLU A 234 -2.79 -12.27 9.26
CA GLU A 234 -3.68 -13.04 8.37
C GLU A 234 -4.29 -12.17 7.25
N ALA A 235 -4.76 -10.97 7.59
CA ALA A 235 -5.28 -10.02 6.61
C ALA A 235 -4.25 -9.68 5.51
N ALA A 236 -2.97 -9.53 5.88
CA ALA A 236 -1.91 -9.27 4.92
C ALA A 236 -1.63 -10.47 3.99
N GLU A 237 -1.79 -11.71 4.49
CA GLU A 237 -1.66 -12.92 3.68
C GLU A 237 -2.81 -13.08 2.69
N ASP A 238 -4.03 -12.76 3.11
CA ASP A 238 -5.23 -12.88 2.28
C ASP A 238 -5.18 -11.93 1.08
N VAL A 239 -4.87 -10.65 1.30
CA VAL A 239 -4.87 -9.63 0.23
C VAL A 239 -3.79 -9.90 -0.82
N VAL A 240 -2.60 -10.39 -0.42
CA VAL A 240 -1.54 -10.72 -1.39
C VAL A 240 -1.86 -12.00 -2.15
N ALA A 241 -2.46 -13.00 -1.49
CA ALA A 241 -2.85 -14.25 -2.13
C ALA A 241 -4.01 -14.07 -3.12
N GLU A 242 -4.94 -13.17 -2.81
CA GLU A 242 -6.00 -12.70 -3.70
C GLU A 242 -5.40 -12.13 -4.98
N LEU A 243 -4.60 -11.07 -4.90
CA LEU A 243 -3.95 -10.46 -6.06
C LEU A 243 -3.20 -11.49 -6.92
N MET A 244 -2.43 -12.38 -6.28
CA MET A 244 -1.67 -13.43 -6.97
C MET A 244 -2.55 -14.40 -7.73
N TYR A 245 -3.62 -14.89 -7.09
CA TYR A 245 -4.56 -15.82 -7.71
C TYR A 245 -5.35 -15.15 -8.85
N GLU A 246 -5.80 -13.92 -8.65
CA GLU A 246 -6.52 -13.15 -9.65
C GLU A 246 -5.69 -12.90 -10.90
N LEU A 247 -4.41 -12.55 -10.76
CA LEU A 247 -3.49 -12.41 -11.89
C LEU A 247 -3.25 -13.76 -12.59
N GLY A 248 -3.21 -14.86 -11.84
CA GLY A 248 -3.20 -16.21 -12.39
C GLY A 248 -4.47 -16.51 -13.23
N VAL A 249 -5.64 -16.13 -12.72
CA VAL A 249 -6.92 -16.28 -13.45
C VAL A 249 -6.97 -15.38 -14.66
N ALA A 250 -6.53 -14.12 -14.54
CA ALA A 250 -6.43 -13.18 -15.66
C ALA A 250 -5.49 -13.73 -16.73
N ALA A 251 -4.37 -14.34 -16.38
CA ALA A 251 -3.47 -14.98 -17.34
C ALA A 251 -4.07 -16.23 -18.01
N GLY A 252 -5.01 -16.90 -17.36
CA GLY A 252 -5.42 -18.26 -17.73
C GLY A 252 -4.31 -19.26 -17.44
N ALA A 253 -3.73 -19.18 -16.24
CA ALA A 253 -2.62 -20.01 -15.80
C ALA A 253 -2.93 -21.51 -15.92
N ASN A 254 -1.91 -22.32 -16.18
CA ASN A 254 -1.97 -23.77 -16.06
C ASN A 254 -1.21 -24.16 -14.79
N TYR A 255 -1.94 -24.51 -13.74
CA TYR A 255 -1.40 -24.78 -12.41
C TYR A 255 -0.85 -26.21 -12.35
N GLU A 256 0.36 -26.42 -11.80
CA GLU A 256 0.98 -27.75 -11.77
C GLU A 256 1.89 -27.92 -10.54
N HIS A 257 2.26 -29.18 -10.23
CA HIS A 257 2.90 -29.52 -8.96
C HIS A 257 4.22 -28.80 -8.66
N SER A 258 4.98 -28.46 -9.70
CA SER A 258 6.32 -27.89 -9.56
C SER A 258 6.49 -26.55 -10.28
N GLY A 259 5.43 -26.03 -10.90
CA GLY A 259 5.51 -24.78 -11.63
C GLY A 259 4.25 -24.46 -12.42
N THR A 260 3.75 -23.25 -12.25
CA THR A 260 2.56 -22.75 -12.95
C THR A 260 2.99 -22.00 -14.20
N SER A 261 2.40 -22.35 -15.35
CA SER A 261 2.72 -21.71 -16.63
C SER A 261 1.64 -20.70 -17.03
N ALA A 262 2.07 -19.56 -17.55
CA ALA A 262 1.19 -18.48 -17.98
C ALA A 262 1.87 -17.66 -19.09
N SER A 263 1.07 -17.01 -19.94
CA SER A 263 1.58 -16.18 -21.03
C SER A 263 1.85 -14.75 -20.55
N THR A 264 3.11 -14.31 -20.61
CA THR A 264 3.52 -12.94 -20.26
C THR A 264 2.76 -11.89 -21.06
N LEU A 265 2.54 -12.14 -22.35
CA LEU A 265 1.82 -11.22 -23.23
C LEU A 265 0.32 -11.19 -22.91
N THR A 266 -0.29 -12.35 -22.71
CA THR A 266 -1.74 -12.44 -22.45
C THR A 266 -2.10 -11.74 -21.14
N LEU A 267 -1.30 -11.92 -20.09
CA LEU A 267 -1.53 -11.19 -18.84
C LEU A 267 -1.32 -9.68 -19.03
N GLY A 268 -0.24 -9.27 -19.71
CA GLY A 268 0.02 -7.85 -20.00
C GLY A 268 -1.12 -7.16 -20.75
N GLN A 269 -1.69 -7.82 -21.77
CA GLN A 269 -2.85 -7.30 -22.51
C GLN A 269 -4.09 -7.19 -21.62
N ARG A 270 -4.32 -8.19 -20.76
CA ARG A 270 -5.48 -8.23 -19.86
C ARG A 270 -5.39 -7.29 -18.68
N LEU A 271 -4.22 -6.73 -18.37
CA LEU A 271 -4.16 -5.59 -17.45
C LEU A 271 -4.98 -4.39 -17.95
N GLY A 272 -5.09 -4.21 -19.27
CA GLY A 272 -5.95 -3.18 -19.86
C GLY A 272 -7.45 -3.51 -19.79
N GLU A 273 -7.80 -4.81 -19.69
CA GLU A 273 -9.18 -5.32 -19.63
C GLU A 273 -9.76 -5.34 -18.22
N TYR A 274 -8.93 -5.63 -17.21
CA TYR A 274 -9.41 -5.86 -15.83
C TYR A 274 -8.77 -4.95 -14.79
N PHE A 275 -7.58 -4.37 -15.07
CA PHE A 275 -6.77 -3.67 -14.08
C PHE A 275 -6.44 -2.22 -14.46
N PHE A 276 -7.11 -1.68 -15.49
CA PHE A 276 -6.97 -0.29 -15.92
C PHE A 276 -5.52 0.12 -16.26
N PHE A 277 -4.79 -0.70 -17.00
CA PHE A 277 -3.51 -0.30 -17.60
C PHE A 277 -3.70 0.26 -19.03
N GLU A 278 -2.73 1.03 -19.49
CA GLU A 278 -2.56 1.36 -20.91
C GLU A 278 -2.19 0.11 -21.71
N PRO A 279 -2.41 0.09 -23.04
CA PRO A 279 -1.94 -0.99 -23.89
C PRO A 279 -0.43 -1.20 -23.75
N CYS A 280 -0.03 -2.37 -23.24
CA CYS A 280 1.36 -2.75 -23.11
C CYS A 280 2.00 -3.05 -24.48
N GLU A 281 3.33 -3.07 -24.54
CA GLU A 281 4.08 -3.39 -25.75
C GLU A 281 4.89 -4.68 -25.63
N TRP A 282 4.63 -5.64 -26.51
CA TRP A 282 5.39 -6.89 -26.61
C TRP A 282 6.71 -6.69 -27.35
N ARG A 283 7.80 -7.18 -26.76
CA ARG A 283 9.14 -7.17 -27.34
C ARG A 283 9.64 -8.59 -27.52
N SER A 284 9.55 -9.11 -28.74
CA SER A 284 9.78 -10.52 -29.07
C SER A 284 11.24 -11.00 -29.06
N SER A 285 12.20 -10.09 -28.86
CA SER A 285 13.63 -10.38 -28.86
C SER A 285 14.38 -9.39 -27.97
N GLN A 286 15.58 -9.76 -27.51
CA GLN A 286 16.46 -8.87 -26.78
C GLN A 286 16.68 -7.54 -27.51
N SER A 287 17.02 -7.60 -28.81
CA SER A 287 17.28 -6.43 -29.63
C SER A 287 16.08 -5.47 -29.74
N ALA A 288 14.86 -6.00 -29.70
CA ALA A 288 13.64 -5.20 -29.67
C ALA A 288 13.31 -4.69 -28.25
N LEU A 289 13.77 -5.37 -27.21
CA LEU A 289 13.47 -5.09 -25.82
C LEU A 289 14.33 -3.96 -25.23
N ILE A 290 15.65 -3.99 -25.45
CA ILE A 290 16.59 -3.15 -24.70
C ILE A 290 16.22 -1.67 -24.74
N SER A 291 16.13 -1.06 -25.92
CA SER A 291 15.90 0.39 -25.99
C SER A 291 14.56 0.82 -25.39
N PRO A 292 13.43 0.14 -25.66
CA PRO A 292 12.16 0.46 -24.99
C PRO A 292 12.19 0.23 -23.47
N MET A 293 12.79 -0.86 -23.00
CA MET A 293 12.91 -1.16 -21.58
C MET A 293 13.72 -0.07 -20.86
N GLU A 294 14.86 0.34 -21.42
CA GLU A 294 15.64 1.44 -20.87
C GLU A 294 14.86 2.76 -20.83
N ALA A 295 14.03 3.04 -21.85
CA ALA A 295 13.20 4.24 -21.88
C ALA A 295 12.16 4.24 -20.77
N ASP A 296 11.52 3.09 -20.50
CA ASP A 296 10.57 2.95 -19.41
C ASP A 296 11.24 3.02 -18.03
N LEU A 297 12.40 2.39 -17.85
CA LEU A 297 13.16 2.46 -16.61
C LEU A 297 13.59 3.91 -16.30
N ARG A 298 14.04 4.67 -17.30
CA ARG A 298 14.34 6.11 -17.14
C ARG A 298 13.10 6.92 -16.78
N ALA A 299 11.93 6.51 -17.28
CA ALA A 299 10.65 7.12 -16.97
C ALA A 299 10.02 6.64 -15.64
N GLY A 300 10.66 5.72 -14.91
CA GLY A 300 10.15 5.23 -13.62
C GLY A 300 9.18 4.05 -13.70
N PHE A 301 9.16 3.32 -14.81
CA PHE A 301 8.26 2.18 -15.04
C PHE A 301 9.04 0.85 -15.12
N PRO A 302 8.86 -0.06 -14.16
CA PRO A 302 9.39 -1.41 -14.24
C PRO A 302 8.81 -2.20 -15.43
N CYS A 303 9.59 -3.13 -15.94
CA CYS A 303 9.22 -3.97 -17.09
C CYS A 303 9.23 -5.45 -16.70
N VAL A 304 8.30 -6.24 -17.25
CA VAL A 304 8.41 -7.71 -17.16
C VAL A 304 9.35 -8.19 -18.25
N VAL A 305 10.41 -8.89 -17.87
CA VAL A 305 11.40 -9.45 -18.78
C VAL A 305 11.44 -10.95 -18.60
N SER A 306 11.72 -11.67 -19.68
CA SER A 306 11.87 -13.11 -19.63
C SER A 306 13.31 -13.51 -19.89
N ILE A 307 13.76 -14.45 -19.08
CA ILE A 307 15.00 -15.20 -19.22
C ILE A 307 14.62 -16.64 -19.61
N PRO A 308 15.58 -17.52 -19.99
CA PRO A 308 15.25 -18.90 -20.34
C PRO A 308 14.40 -19.59 -19.25
N GLY A 309 13.14 -19.86 -19.56
CA GLY A 309 12.20 -20.59 -18.69
C GLY A 309 11.61 -19.80 -17.52
N HIS A 310 11.85 -18.49 -17.38
CA HIS A 310 11.38 -17.73 -16.22
C HIS A 310 11.05 -16.26 -16.55
N ALA A 311 10.03 -15.72 -15.90
CA ALA A 311 9.66 -14.30 -15.97
C ALA A 311 10.12 -13.57 -14.71
N ILE A 312 10.69 -12.39 -14.89
CA ILE A 312 11.32 -11.55 -13.86
C ILE A 312 10.93 -10.09 -14.08
N VAL A 313 11.26 -9.22 -13.13
CA VAL A 313 11.08 -7.77 -13.28
C VAL A 313 12.44 -7.10 -13.42
N ALA A 314 12.57 -6.26 -14.46
CA ALA A 314 13.63 -5.26 -14.53
C ALA A 314 13.07 -3.95 -13.98
N ASP A 315 13.69 -3.41 -12.94
CA ASP A 315 13.15 -2.28 -12.17
C ASP A 315 14.22 -1.26 -11.77
N GLY A 316 15.39 -1.30 -12.40
CA GLY A 316 16.42 -0.29 -12.20
C GLY A 316 17.41 -0.25 -13.36
N LEU A 317 18.05 0.90 -13.53
CA LEU A 317 19.03 1.17 -14.57
C LEU A 317 20.13 2.09 -14.04
N ILE A 318 21.39 1.73 -14.31
CA ILE A 318 22.55 2.57 -14.07
C ILE A 318 23.32 2.71 -15.37
N VAL A 319 23.80 3.92 -15.66
CA VAL A 319 24.78 4.17 -16.72
C VAL A 319 26.07 4.68 -16.11
N ASP A 320 27.17 3.98 -16.38
CA ASP A 320 28.53 4.35 -15.99
C ASP A 320 29.43 4.37 -17.23
N ASP A 321 29.94 5.55 -17.61
CA ASP A 321 30.77 5.78 -18.80
C ASP A 321 30.26 5.10 -20.10
N GLY A 322 28.93 5.05 -20.26
CA GLY A 322 28.26 4.43 -21.40
C GLY A 322 27.95 2.93 -21.28
N THR A 323 28.35 2.26 -20.20
CA THR A 323 27.92 0.89 -19.87
C THR A 323 26.63 0.94 -19.05
N THR A 324 25.58 0.25 -19.52
CA THR A 324 24.31 0.11 -18.81
C THR A 324 24.33 -1.10 -17.88
N THR A 325 23.70 -1.02 -16.72
CA THR A 325 23.48 -2.12 -15.77
C THR A 325 22.03 -2.11 -15.30
N TYR A 326 21.37 -3.26 -15.24
CA TYR A 326 19.95 -3.38 -14.87
C TYR A 326 19.76 -4.01 -13.50
N HIS A 327 18.88 -3.47 -12.67
CA HIS A 327 18.43 -4.19 -11.47
C HIS A 327 17.35 -5.20 -11.85
N ILE A 328 17.46 -6.40 -11.28
CA ILE A 328 16.59 -7.54 -11.54
C ILE A 328 16.01 -8.06 -10.24
N ASN A 329 14.67 -8.14 -10.20
CA ASN A 329 13.93 -8.88 -9.20
C ASN A 329 13.46 -10.22 -9.79
N TYR A 330 13.88 -11.33 -9.18
CA TYR A 330 13.63 -12.67 -9.69
C TYR A 330 12.28 -13.28 -9.29
N GLY A 331 11.53 -12.67 -8.37
CA GLY A 331 10.27 -13.23 -7.86
C GLY A 331 10.45 -14.49 -7.00
N TRP A 332 11.56 -14.56 -6.26
CA TRP A 332 11.93 -15.68 -5.37
C TRP A 332 12.27 -15.20 -3.96
N GLY A 333 11.44 -14.33 -3.38
CA GLY A 333 11.62 -13.91 -1.99
C GLY A 333 12.81 -12.96 -1.76
N GLY A 334 13.26 -12.27 -2.82
CA GLY A 334 14.45 -11.40 -2.76
C GLY A 334 15.79 -12.11 -2.96
N SER A 335 15.79 -13.45 -2.97
CA SER A 335 17.00 -14.24 -3.23
C SER A 335 17.61 -13.87 -4.58
N ASN A 336 18.93 -13.63 -4.59
CA ASN A 336 19.72 -13.24 -5.76
C ASN A 336 19.35 -11.91 -6.44
N ASN A 337 18.36 -11.16 -5.96
CA ASN A 337 18.03 -9.85 -6.53
C ASN A 337 19.26 -8.96 -6.60
N GLY A 338 19.46 -8.28 -7.71
CA GLY A 338 20.66 -7.49 -7.90
C GLY A 338 20.82 -6.92 -9.29
N TRP A 339 21.95 -6.24 -9.46
CA TRP A 339 22.34 -5.53 -10.65
C TRP A 339 23.10 -6.45 -11.60
N TRP A 340 22.76 -6.41 -12.89
CA TRP A 340 23.36 -7.17 -13.97
C TRP A 340 23.88 -6.24 -15.04
N SER A 341 25.19 -6.30 -15.33
CA SER A 341 25.81 -5.47 -16.37
C SER A 341 25.28 -5.88 -17.74
N ALA A 342 24.77 -4.92 -18.53
CA ALA A 342 24.21 -5.16 -19.86
C ALA A 342 25.25 -5.74 -20.83
N ASP A 343 26.51 -5.33 -20.70
CA ASP A 343 27.64 -5.89 -21.47
C ASP A 343 27.88 -7.37 -21.14
N ASN A 344 27.46 -7.81 -19.95
CA ASN A 344 27.57 -9.19 -19.47
C ASN A 344 26.24 -9.95 -19.49
N VAL A 345 25.13 -9.29 -19.84
CA VAL A 345 23.89 -9.96 -20.24
C VAL A 345 24.18 -10.60 -21.59
N ALA A 346 24.56 -11.88 -21.58
CA ALA A 346 24.81 -12.65 -22.79
C ALA A 346 23.68 -12.43 -23.80
N GLY A 347 24.01 -12.44 -25.11
CA GLY A 347 23.12 -12.04 -26.21
C GLY A 347 21.93 -12.98 -26.50
N ASP A 348 21.24 -13.41 -25.45
CA ASP A 348 19.94 -14.12 -25.33
C ASP A 348 19.52 -14.31 -23.84
N ALA A 349 20.25 -13.75 -22.87
CA ALA A 349 19.95 -13.93 -21.45
C ALA A 349 18.64 -13.22 -21.07
N LEU A 350 18.44 -11.98 -21.51
CA LEU A 350 17.11 -11.35 -21.59
C LEU A 350 16.53 -11.66 -22.98
N GLN A 351 15.56 -12.56 -23.06
CA GLN A 351 15.06 -13.11 -24.34
C GLN A 351 14.02 -12.22 -25.00
N TYR A 352 13.04 -11.77 -24.22
CA TYR A 352 11.87 -10.99 -24.65
C TYR A 352 11.23 -10.36 -23.42
N GLY A 353 10.22 -9.51 -23.60
CA GLY A 353 9.53 -8.91 -22.47
C GLY A 353 8.31 -8.09 -22.86
N VAL A 354 7.70 -7.49 -21.84
CA VAL A 354 6.59 -6.55 -21.96
C VAL A 354 7.01 -5.23 -21.35
N THR A 355 6.95 -4.18 -22.17
CA THR A 355 7.19 -2.79 -21.78
C THR A 355 5.87 -2.01 -21.79
N SER A 356 5.90 -0.74 -21.46
CA SER A 356 4.75 0.17 -21.40
C SER A 356 3.70 -0.27 -20.37
N LEU A 357 4.14 -0.84 -19.24
CA LEU A 357 3.27 -1.25 -18.13
C LEU A 357 2.91 -0.05 -17.27
N LYS A 358 2.03 0.81 -17.82
CA LYS A 358 1.63 2.07 -17.20
C LYS A 358 0.16 1.98 -16.75
N PRO A 359 -0.15 2.30 -15.48
CA PRO A 359 -1.52 2.57 -15.07
C PRO A 359 -2.16 3.59 -16.02
N ARG A 360 -3.39 3.35 -16.47
CA ARG A 360 -4.13 4.29 -17.33
C ARG A 360 -4.33 5.59 -16.56
N LEU A 361 -4.07 6.73 -17.22
CA LEU A 361 -4.29 8.03 -16.60
C LEU A 361 -5.79 8.31 -16.49
N MET A 362 -6.38 7.96 -15.35
CA MET A 362 -7.80 8.13 -15.09
C MET A 362 -8.07 8.42 -13.61
N ALA A 363 -9.24 8.96 -13.31
CA ALA A 363 -9.65 9.32 -11.96
C ALA A 363 -10.67 8.31 -11.43
N PHE A 364 -10.37 7.70 -10.29
CA PHE A 364 -11.29 6.81 -9.58
C PHE A 364 -12.05 7.60 -8.53
N PRO A 365 -13.39 7.53 -8.51
CA PRO A 365 -14.13 8.09 -7.40
C PRO A 365 -13.84 7.24 -6.16
N GLN A 366 -13.58 7.87 -5.01
CA GLN A 366 -13.31 7.14 -3.77
C GLN A 366 -14.53 6.33 -3.30
N THR A 367 -15.74 6.82 -3.60
CA THR A 367 -17.01 6.16 -3.31
C THR A 367 -17.84 6.05 -4.58
N ASN A 368 -18.61 4.98 -4.69
CA ASN A 368 -19.54 4.76 -5.79
C ASN A 368 -20.89 5.47 -5.61
N ALA A 369 -21.17 6.02 -4.42
CA ALA A 369 -22.40 6.74 -4.11
C ALA A 369 -22.15 7.94 -3.20
N ILE A 370 -22.77 9.07 -3.53
CA ILE A 370 -22.64 10.35 -2.83
C ILE A 370 -24.01 11.01 -2.74
N ILE A 371 -24.31 11.65 -1.61
CA ILE A 371 -25.54 12.40 -1.39
C ILE A 371 -25.21 13.91 -1.30
N GLY A 372 -25.97 14.72 -2.02
CA GLY A 372 -25.93 16.18 -1.97
C GLY A 372 -27.32 16.76 -1.73
N ILE A 373 -27.39 18.08 -1.61
CA ILE A 373 -28.66 18.83 -1.46
C ILE A 373 -28.75 19.84 -2.61
N ALA A 374 -29.95 20.02 -3.15
CA ALA A 374 -30.22 20.94 -4.25
C ALA A 374 -29.77 22.37 -3.93
N GLY A 375 -29.08 22.99 -4.88
CA GLY A 375 -28.46 24.30 -4.70
C GLY A 375 -27.25 24.33 -3.75
N GLY A 376 -26.94 23.20 -3.09
CA GLY A 376 -25.82 23.03 -2.17
C GLY A 376 -24.48 22.75 -2.86
N SER A 377 -23.54 22.23 -2.09
CA SER A 377 -22.23 21.82 -2.56
C SER A 377 -21.87 20.43 -2.07
N VAL A 378 -21.16 19.66 -2.90
CA VAL A 378 -20.62 18.36 -2.51
C VAL A 378 -19.16 18.26 -2.93
N GLU A 379 -18.36 17.61 -2.10
CA GLU A 379 -16.97 17.31 -2.43
C GLU A 379 -16.88 15.90 -3.03
N LEU A 380 -16.35 15.82 -4.25
CA LEU A 380 -15.97 14.57 -4.89
C LEU A 380 -14.49 14.33 -4.64
N GLN A 381 -14.12 13.10 -4.33
CA GLN A 381 -12.73 12.72 -4.06
C GLN A 381 -12.24 11.72 -5.10
N TRP A 382 -11.01 11.91 -5.53
CA TRP A 382 -10.40 11.21 -6.65
C TRP A 382 -9.09 10.56 -6.27
N ILE A 383 -8.94 9.31 -6.69
CA ILE A 383 -7.70 8.55 -6.65
C ILE A 383 -7.12 8.56 -8.07
N PHE A 384 -5.91 9.12 -8.20
CA PHE A 384 -5.14 9.12 -9.46
C PHE A 384 -4.04 8.06 -9.37
N PRO A 385 -3.48 7.61 -10.52
CA PRO A 385 -2.28 6.78 -10.48
C PRO A 385 -1.10 7.58 -9.90
N LYS A 386 -0.67 7.22 -8.69
CA LYS A 386 0.34 7.92 -7.87
C LYS A 386 1.59 8.38 -8.64
N ARG A 387 2.08 7.56 -9.57
CA ARG A 387 3.32 7.83 -10.32
C ARG A 387 3.10 8.61 -11.62
N ARG A 388 1.86 8.93 -11.94
CA ARG A 388 1.45 9.70 -13.13
C ARG A 388 0.62 10.93 -12.78
N GLU A 389 0.43 11.23 -11.50
CA GLU A 389 -0.37 12.37 -11.05
C GLU A 389 0.12 13.71 -11.63
N ALA A 390 1.43 13.85 -11.83
CA ALA A 390 2.05 15.04 -12.42
C ALA A 390 1.73 15.22 -13.92
N GLU A 391 1.22 14.17 -14.58
CA GLU A 391 0.78 14.24 -15.98
C GLU A 391 -0.62 14.87 -16.09
N VAL A 392 -1.40 14.91 -15.00
CA VAL A 392 -2.79 15.42 -15.03
C VAL A 392 -2.81 16.94 -15.15
N GLY A 393 -3.42 17.44 -16.22
CA GLY A 393 -3.59 18.88 -16.47
C GLY A 393 -4.99 19.41 -16.13
N GLN A 394 -6.01 18.57 -16.27
CA GLN A 394 -7.41 18.92 -16.02
C GLN A 394 -8.26 17.67 -15.76
N LEU A 395 -9.31 17.82 -14.96
CA LEU A 395 -10.34 16.82 -14.72
C LEU A 395 -11.70 17.35 -15.21
N GLU A 396 -12.39 16.59 -16.04
CA GLU A 396 -13.78 16.83 -16.42
C GLU A 396 -14.68 15.80 -15.74
N ILE A 397 -15.78 16.25 -15.15
CA ILE A 397 -16.84 15.40 -14.66
C ILE A 397 -17.90 15.38 -15.74
N ARG A 398 -18.26 14.19 -16.19
CA ARG A 398 -19.28 13.96 -17.21
C ARG A 398 -20.50 13.30 -16.56
N LYS A 399 -21.68 13.71 -17.01
CA LYS A 399 -22.97 13.11 -16.63
C LYS A 399 -23.46 12.22 -17.75
N TYR A 400 -23.93 11.02 -17.39
CA TYR A 400 -24.58 10.11 -18.32
C TYR A 400 -26.01 10.58 -18.61
N ILE A 401 -26.37 10.60 -19.89
CA ILE A 401 -27.69 10.98 -20.38
C ILE A 401 -28.33 9.75 -21.01
N GLU A 402 -29.28 9.15 -20.30
CA GLU A 402 -29.93 7.89 -20.69
C GLU A 402 -30.64 7.99 -22.05
N GLN A 403 -31.27 9.13 -22.35
CA GLN A 403 -32.05 9.29 -23.58
C GLN A 403 -31.18 9.23 -24.85
N SER A 404 -29.92 9.62 -24.75
CA SER A 404 -28.96 9.66 -25.87
C SER A 404 -27.84 8.64 -25.76
N ASP A 405 -27.80 7.86 -24.68
CA ASP A 405 -26.72 6.91 -24.36
C ASP A 405 -25.34 7.57 -24.49
N SER A 406 -25.19 8.75 -23.87
CA SER A 406 -24.01 9.61 -24.05
C SER A 406 -23.56 10.27 -22.75
N TRP A 407 -22.27 10.59 -22.70
CA TRP A 407 -21.66 11.36 -21.60
C TRP A 407 -21.51 12.82 -22.01
N GLU A 408 -22.10 13.73 -21.22
CA GLU A 408 -22.02 15.17 -21.44
C GLU A 408 -21.25 15.87 -20.32
N LEU A 409 -20.58 16.99 -20.63
CA LEU A 409 -19.83 17.76 -19.64
C LEU A 409 -20.76 18.28 -18.53
N PHE A 410 -20.44 17.92 -17.29
CA PHE A 410 -21.16 18.36 -16.10
C PHE A 410 -20.40 19.45 -15.34
N ALA A 411 -19.10 19.24 -15.13
CA ALA A 411 -18.22 20.21 -14.49
C ALA A 411 -16.77 20.04 -14.95
N THR A 412 -15.96 21.07 -14.74
CA THR A 412 -14.53 21.06 -15.06
C THR A 412 -13.74 21.55 -13.86
N ASP A 413 -12.67 20.83 -13.53
CA ASP A 413 -11.70 21.18 -12.50
C ASP A 413 -10.30 21.24 -13.11
N SER A 414 -9.78 22.45 -13.24
CA SER A 414 -8.38 22.71 -13.61
C SER A 414 -7.52 23.15 -12.42
N THR A 415 -8.13 23.26 -11.23
CA THR A 415 -7.40 23.59 -10.01
C THR A 415 -6.67 22.35 -9.49
N LEU A 416 -7.31 21.18 -9.65
CA LEU A 416 -6.78 19.88 -9.19
C LEU A 416 -6.35 19.98 -7.73
N ALA A 417 -7.24 20.55 -6.90
CA ALA A 417 -6.96 20.74 -5.49
C ALA A 417 -6.73 19.37 -4.86
N SER A 418 -5.68 19.25 -4.05
CA SER A 418 -5.37 18.03 -3.35
C SER A 418 -5.01 18.31 -1.90
N ARG A 419 -5.24 17.30 -1.07
CA ARG A 419 -4.76 17.24 0.30
C ARG A 419 -4.09 15.89 0.48
N ARG A 420 -3.10 15.82 1.35
CA ARG A 420 -2.63 14.52 1.81
C ARG A 420 -3.63 14.02 2.84
N PHE A 421 -4.22 12.86 2.59
CA PHE A 421 -4.93 12.16 3.66
C PHE A 421 -3.90 11.65 4.66
N SER A 422 -4.37 11.49 5.90
CA SER A 422 -3.56 11.12 7.04
C SER A 422 -2.53 12.17 7.43
N GLU A 423 -2.91 13.06 8.32
CA GLU A 423 -2.09 13.48 9.46
C GLU A 423 -2.83 14.56 10.25
N THR A 424 -3.78 14.16 11.10
CA THR A 424 -4.05 14.99 12.28
C THR A 424 -3.08 14.55 13.36
N THR A 425 -1.89 15.12 13.32
CA THR A 425 -0.90 14.95 14.39
C THR A 425 -1.30 15.86 15.54
N THR A 426 -1.72 15.26 16.64
CA THR A 426 -2.00 15.96 17.89
C THR A 426 -0.80 15.80 18.79
N LEU A 427 -0.14 16.91 19.10
CA LEU A 427 0.94 16.93 20.09
C LEU A 427 0.38 16.51 21.44
N TRP A 428 0.96 15.47 22.01
CA TRP A 428 0.65 15.05 23.37
C TRP A 428 1.64 15.68 24.35
N ASP A 429 2.95 15.59 24.07
CA ASP A 429 4.01 16.13 24.91
C ASP A 429 5.22 16.51 24.05
N ASP A 430 5.74 17.72 24.21
CA ASP A 430 6.95 18.23 23.53
C ASP A 430 8.26 17.82 24.24
N CYS A 431 8.15 17.00 25.28
CA CYS A 431 9.26 16.40 26.03
C CYS A 431 10.23 17.42 26.65
N ASP A 432 9.74 18.63 26.91
CA ASP A 432 10.55 19.75 27.43
C ASP A 432 10.65 19.77 28.95
N ASP A 433 9.62 19.30 29.67
CA ASP A 433 9.50 19.56 31.12
C ASP A 433 8.82 18.46 31.98
N PHE A 434 8.56 17.27 31.42
CA PHE A 434 7.84 16.15 32.08
C PHE A 434 6.41 16.51 32.51
N SER A 435 5.73 17.40 31.79
CA SER A 435 4.33 17.78 32.10
C SER A 435 3.31 16.70 31.77
N GLY A 436 3.50 15.89 30.73
CA GLY A 436 2.60 14.79 30.34
C GLY A 436 3.06 13.40 30.80
N PHE A 437 4.33 13.24 31.19
CA PHE A 437 4.91 11.97 31.65
C PHE A 437 5.53 12.07 33.03
N GLU A 438 5.29 11.04 33.84
CA GLU A 438 5.90 10.91 35.15
C GLU A 438 6.95 9.81 35.16
N ILE A 439 8.04 10.06 35.89
CA ILE A 439 9.04 9.03 36.19
C ILE A 439 8.43 8.08 37.22
N THR A 440 7.96 6.92 36.78
CA THR A 440 7.45 5.85 37.64
C THR A 440 8.53 4.83 37.93
N SER A 441 8.61 4.41 39.19
CA SER A 441 9.50 3.33 39.60
C SER A 441 9.17 2.80 40.98
N THR A 442 9.57 1.57 41.25
CA THR A 442 9.63 0.97 42.60
C THR A 442 10.91 1.32 43.37
N SER A 443 11.73 2.26 42.88
CA SER A 443 13.03 2.61 43.48
C SER A 443 13.29 4.14 43.55
N THR A 444 14.40 4.54 44.18
CA THR A 444 14.66 5.92 44.68
C THR A 444 15.66 6.77 43.87
N TYR A 445 16.25 6.25 42.82
CA TYR A 445 17.28 6.85 41.94
C TYR A 445 16.71 7.39 40.60
N LYS A 446 16.53 8.70 40.44
CA LYS A 446 15.99 9.27 39.19
C LYS A 446 17.05 9.36 38.09
N ASP A 447 16.82 8.77 36.92
CA ASP A 447 17.80 8.76 35.82
C ASP A 447 17.27 9.20 34.44
N TRP A 448 15.97 9.49 34.33
CA TRP A 448 15.43 10.30 33.24
C TRP A 448 15.65 11.79 33.55
N GLY A 449 16.06 12.55 32.55
CA GLY A 449 16.26 14.00 32.66
C GLY A 449 15.96 14.71 31.35
N ILE A 450 16.12 16.04 31.36
CA ILE A 450 16.06 16.85 30.15
C ILE A 450 17.46 17.03 29.58
N SER A 451 17.64 16.78 28.29
CA SER A 451 18.90 16.97 27.57
C SER A 451 18.80 18.11 26.56
N THR A 452 19.84 18.95 26.52
CA THR A 452 20.02 20.03 25.54
C THR A 452 21.20 19.76 24.59
N THR A 453 21.79 18.56 24.64
CA THR A 453 23.05 18.24 23.94
C THR A 453 22.87 17.30 22.74
N SER A 454 21.63 16.96 22.40
CA SER A 454 21.26 15.98 21.35
C SER A 454 21.01 16.60 19.97
N GLY A 455 21.17 17.92 19.84
CA GLY A 455 20.89 18.67 18.62
C GLY A 455 19.49 19.29 18.56
N VAL A 456 18.66 19.07 19.58
CA VAL A 456 17.37 19.73 19.81
C VAL A 456 17.40 20.51 21.13
N ALA A 457 16.47 21.44 21.33
CA ALA A 457 16.53 22.44 22.42
C ALA A 457 16.43 21.78 23.81
N ASN A 458 15.32 21.07 24.07
CA ASN A 458 15.10 20.21 25.22
C ASN A 458 14.51 18.90 24.69
N CYS A 459 14.75 17.79 25.40
CA CYS A 459 14.15 16.50 25.10
C CYS A 459 14.30 15.58 26.32
N PHE A 460 13.43 14.59 26.46
CA PHE A 460 13.66 13.54 27.45
C PHE A 460 14.91 12.76 27.09
N TYR A 461 15.71 12.45 28.10
CA TYR A 461 16.95 11.72 27.95
C TYR A 461 17.10 10.67 29.04
N LYS A 462 17.55 9.49 28.63
CA LYS A 462 18.03 8.44 29.50
C LYS A 462 19.37 7.93 29.00
N GLN A 463 20.38 7.97 29.87
CA GLN A 463 21.70 7.40 29.61
C GLN A 463 21.66 5.86 29.63
N PRO A 464 22.53 5.17 28.86
CA PRO A 464 22.61 3.72 28.83
C PRO A 464 23.34 3.21 30.09
N GLY A 465 23.06 1.97 30.49
CA GLY A 465 23.80 1.33 31.58
C GLY A 465 23.58 1.91 32.98
N GLY A 466 22.45 2.56 33.25
CA GLY A 466 22.08 3.09 34.58
C GLY A 466 22.12 1.99 35.67
N TYR A 467 23.15 2.06 36.51
CA TYR A 467 23.51 1.15 37.61
C TYR A 467 22.34 0.41 38.28
N GLY A 468 22.32 -0.92 38.12
CA GLY A 468 21.67 -1.86 39.04
C GLY A 468 20.15 -1.76 39.19
N ASN A 469 19.45 -0.85 38.51
CA ASN A 469 18.02 -0.69 38.72
C ASN A 469 17.21 -0.52 37.44
N ARG A 470 16.38 -1.53 37.19
CA ARG A 470 15.69 -1.83 35.93
C ARG A 470 14.20 -1.48 35.96
N GLU A 471 13.82 -0.64 36.92
CA GLU A 471 12.44 -0.39 37.31
C GLU A 471 12.00 1.06 37.01
N TYR A 472 12.77 1.85 36.23
CA TYR A 472 12.42 3.25 35.90
C TYR A 472 11.80 3.37 34.52
N HIS A 473 10.54 3.80 34.51
CA HIS A 473 9.75 4.00 33.31
C HIS A 473 9.30 5.46 33.23
N LEU A 474 9.00 5.94 32.03
CA LEU A 474 8.14 7.12 31.87
C LEU A 474 6.73 6.64 31.62
N THR A 475 5.78 7.03 32.47
CA THR A 475 4.37 6.66 32.29
C THR A 475 3.53 7.92 32.16
N SER A 476 2.61 7.94 31.20
CA SER A 476 1.74 9.10 30.98
C SER A 476 0.85 9.39 32.20
N TYR A 477 0.55 10.67 32.43
CA TYR A 477 -0.44 11.10 33.44
C TYR A 477 -1.87 10.89 32.96
N SER A 478 -2.14 11.28 31.71
CA SER A 478 -3.43 11.15 31.06
C SER A 478 -3.50 9.88 30.22
N THR A 479 -4.72 9.47 29.93
CA THR A 479 -4.99 8.47 28.91
C THR A 479 -5.14 9.13 27.54
N ILE A 480 -4.88 8.37 26.49
CA ILE A 480 -5.40 8.62 25.14
C ILE A 480 -6.50 7.60 24.85
N THR A 481 -7.45 7.95 24.00
CA THR A 481 -8.48 7.01 23.53
C THR A 481 -8.29 6.82 22.04
N PRO A 482 -7.56 5.77 21.61
CA PRO A 482 -7.33 5.50 20.20
C PRO A 482 -8.65 5.25 19.46
N MET A 483 -8.70 5.63 18.20
CA MET A 483 -9.62 5.12 17.19
C MET A 483 -8.98 3.90 16.49
N VAL A 484 -9.71 3.32 15.54
CA VAL A 484 -9.25 2.17 14.74
C VAL A 484 -7.99 2.44 13.93
N SER A 485 -7.59 3.70 13.81
CA SER A 485 -6.50 4.16 12.95
C SER A 485 -5.54 5.14 13.64
N THR A 486 -5.55 5.19 14.97
CA THR A 486 -4.61 6.00 15.74
C THR A 486 -3.24 5.34 15.78
N ARG A 487 -2.19 6.13 15.58
CA ARG A 487 -0.80 5.75 15.83
C ARG A 487 -0.17 6.63 16.89
N LEU A 488 0.75 6.05 17.67
CA LEU A 488 1.65 6.80 18.53
C LEU A 488 2.92 7.14 17.74
N LEU A 489 3.20 8.44 17.61
CA LEU A 489 4.43 8.94 16.99
C LEU A 489 5.42 9.42 18.04
N LEU A 490 6.60 8.82 18.06
CA LEU A 490 7.70 9.21 18.91
C LEU A 490 8.86 9.69 18.05
N ARG A 491 9.25 10.96 18.19
CA ARG A 491 10.48 11.46 17.57
C ARG A 491 11.65 11.12 18.49
N THR A 492 12.48 10.18 18.08
CA THR A 492 13.52 9.62 18.94
C THR A 492 14.88 9.57 18.26
N LYS A 493 15.92 9.53 19.09
CA LYS A 493 17.28 9.19 18.72
C LYS A 493 17.78 8.22 19.76
N TYR A 494 18.50 7.17 19.37
CA TYR A 494 19.03 6.24 20.34
C TYR A 494 20.32 5.54 19.89
N SER A 495 21.17 5.20 20.85
CA SER A 495 22.39 4.41 20.66
C SER A 495 22.53 3.42 21.81
N LEU A 496 22.02 2.20 21.61
CA LEU A 496 21.72 1.24 22.66
C LEU A 496 22.47 -0.09 22.53
N ALA A 497 23.29 -0.31 21.49
CA ALA A 497 23.86 -1.62 21.17
C ALA A 497 22.78 -2.72 21.17
N SER A 498 22.76 -3.63 22.16
CA SER A 498 21.71 -4.66 22.29
C SER A 498 20.73 -4.43 23.45
N ASP A 499 20.77 -3.27 24.13
CA ASP A 499 19.75 -2.88 25.11
C ASP A 499 18.46 -2.50 24.37
N PRO A 500 17.32 -3.16 24.63
CA PRO A 500 16.05 -2.79 24.01
C PRO A 500 15.40 -1.59 24.70
N PHE A 501 14.83 -0.70 23.90
CA PHE A 501 13.84 0.29 24.30
C PHE A 501 12.45 -0.19 23.90
N ARG A 502 11.47 -0.06 24.80
CA ARG A 502 10.12 -0.59 24.62
C ARG A 502 9.06 0.48 24.84
N VAL A 503 7.95 0.31 24.14
CA VAL A 503 6.71 1.05 24.39
C VAL A 503 5.64 0.06 24.82
N LEU A 504 4.99 0.35 25.93
CA LEU A 504 3.94 -0.47 26.50
C LEU A 504 2.65 0.34 26.71
N VAL A 505 1.53 -0.37 26.69
CA VAL A 505 0.18 0.19 26.85
C VAL A 505 -0.57 -0.49 27.97
N SER A 506 -1.39 0.26 28.71
CA SER A 506 -2.20 -0.25 29.82
C SER A 506 -3.55 0.45 29.90
N ILE A 507 -4.63 -0.31 30.08
CA ILE A 507 -5.98 0.24 30.32
C ILE A 507 -6.22 0.60 31.80
N ASP A 508 -5.45 0.02 32.72
CA ASP A 508 -5.64 0.15 34.18
C ASP A 508 -4.48 0.84 34.89
N ARG A 509 -3.43 1.21 34.14
CA ARG A 509 -2.17 1.81 34.61
C ARG A 509 -1.36 0.90 35.54
N ILE A 510 -1.69 -0.39 35.60
CA ILE A 510 -1.04 -1.39 36.45
C ILE A 510 -0.39 -2.46 35.57
N ASN A 511 -1.17 -3.06 34.66
CA ASN A 511 -0.75 -4.13 33.78
C ASN A 511 -0.40 -3.53 32.41
N PHE A 512 0.89 -3.56 32.06
CA PHE A 512 1.39 -3.00 30.81
C PHE A 512 1.74 -4.12 29.83
N THR A 513 1.25 -3.99 28.60
CA THR A 513 1.50 -4.89 27.47
C THR A 513 2.46 -4.21 26.50
N GLU A 514 3.52 -4.89 26.12
CA GLU A 514 4.47 -4.41 25.12
C GLU A 514 3.82 -4.36 23.73
N ILE A 515 4.00 -3.23 23.03
CA ILE A 515 3.46 -3.02 21.68
C ILE A 515 4.55 -2.65 20.66
N TRP A 516 5.76 -2.33 21.13
CA TRP A 516 6.90 -2.02 20.28
C TRP A 516 8.22 -2.19 21.04
N GLU A 517 9.27 -2.64 20.34
CA GLU A 517 10.65 -2.74 20.83
C GLU A 517 11.66 -2.29 19.75
N GLY A 518 12.76 -1.65 20.15
CA GLY A 518 13.88 -1.33 19.26
C GLY A 518 15.24 -1.31 19.98
N ALA A 519 16.31 -1.62 19.25
CA ALA A 519 17.70 -1.61 19.74
C ALA A 519 18.65 -1.09 18.64
N GLY A 520 19.97 -1.07 18.90
CA GLY A 520 20.97 -0.60 17.93
C GLY A 520 21.25 0.90 18.01
N THR A 521 21.70 1.50 16.90
CA THR A 521 21.99 2.94 16.81
C THR A 521 21.20 3.56 15.67
N VAL A 522 20.37 4.55 15.99
CA VAL A 522 19.51 5.28 15.07
C VAL A 522 19.61 6.77 15.40
N ASP A 523 19.91 7.59 14.40
CA ASP A 523 19.85 9.05 14.55
C ASP A 523 18.38 9.52 14.58
N TRP A 524 18.12 10.83 14.73
CA TRP A 524 16.76 11.35 14.81
C TRP A 524 15.81 10.81 13.73
N SER A 525 14.82 10.02 14.17
CA SER A 525 13.79 9.42 13.33
C SER A 525 12.45 9.41 14.05
N ASN A 526 11.38 9.19 13.31
CA ASN A 526 10.05 8.99 13.88
C ASN A 526 9.78 7.49 13.99
N ILE A 527 9.43 7.04 15.18
CA ILE A 527 8.84 5.73 15.40
C ILE A 527 7.32 5.92 15.30
N SER A 528 6.67 5.07 14.50
CA SER A 528 5.22 5.02 14.38
C SER A 528 4.72 3.67 14.90
N ILE A 529 3.82 3.70 15.88
CA ILE A 529 3.33 2.50 16.57
C ILE A 529 1.82 2.46 16.48
N ASP A 530 1.29 1.38 15.92
CA ASP A 530 -0.16 1.18 15.78
C ASP A 530 -0.84 0.98 17.15
N LEU A 531 -1.95 1.69 17.37
CA LEU A 531 -2.81 1.57 18.55
C LEU A 531 -4.20 1.03 18.23
N SER A 532 -4.46 0.60 17.00
CA SER A 532 -5.76 0.09 16.51
C SER A 532 -6.37 -0.98 17.41
N THR A 533 -5.55 -1.86 18.00
CA THR A 533 -5.97 -2.92 18.92
C THR A 533 -6.69 -2.38 20.18
N TYR A 534 -6.44 -1.11 20.54
CA TYR A 534 -7.02 -0.43 21.70
C TYR A 534 -8.10 0.59 21.31
N ALA A 535 -8.63 0.51 20.09
CA ALA A 535 -9.67 1.42 19.62
C ALA A 535 -10.87 1.50 20.58
N GLY A 536 -11.29 2.73 20.90
CA GLY A 536 -12.38 3.04 21.83
C GLY A 536 -12.02 2.88 23.31
N GLN A 537 -10.80 2.47 23.66
CA GLN A 537 -10.37 2.23 25.04
C GLN A 537 -9.40 3.32 25.51
N ALA A 538 -9.66 3.91 26.68
CA ALA A 538 -8.74 4.86 27.28
C ALA A 538 -7.49 4.13 27.81
N VAL A 539 -6.30 4.46 27.29
CA VAL A 539 -5.04 3.78 27.61
C VAL A 539 -3.94 4.74 28.07
N TYR A 540 -3.08 4.24 28.95
CA TYR A 540 -1.83 4.87 29.38
C TYR A 540 -0.65 4.31 28.57
N VAL A 541 0.32 5.18 28.25
CA VAL A 541 1.56 4.80 27.56
C VAL A 541 2.71 4.76 28.56
N ARG A 542 3.56 3.73 28.45
CA ARG A 542 4.79 3.59 29.22
C ARG A 542 5.99 3.39 28.29
N LEU A 543 7.04 4.15 28.52
CA LEU A 543 8.32 4.05 27.86
C LEU A 543 9.30 3.35 28.80
N GLU A 544 9.85 2.22 28.38
CA GLU A 544 10.67 1.33 29.20
C GLU A 544 12.01 1.01 28.55
N TYR A 545 13.03 0.84 29.38
CA TYR A 545 14.36 0.45 28.96
C TYR A 545 14.74 -0.89 29.59
N VAL A 546 15.16 -1.86 28.78
CA VAL A 546 15.45 -3.24 29.23
C VAL A 546 16.94 -3.56 29.11
N SER A 547 17.42 -4.54 29.88
CA SER A 547 18.85 -4.87 29.97
C SER A 547 19.37 -5.76 28.85
N GLY A 548 20.48 -5.36 28.24
CA GLY A 548 21.31 -6.10 27.28
C GLY A 548 22.80 -5.66 27.38
N SER A 549 23.43 -5.33 26.24
CA SER A 549 24.75 -4.70 26.16
C SER A 549 24.63 -3.27 25.62
N TYR A 550 25.46 -2.34 26.09
CA TYR A 550 25.32 -0.91 25.79
C TYR A 550 26.63 -0.21 25.37
N TYR A 551 26.49 0.95 24.72
CA TYR A 551 27.61 1.86 24.45
C TYR A 551 27.82 2.84 25.61
N PRO A 552 29.05 3.03 26.13
CA PRO A 552 29.31 3.93 27.26
C PRO A 552 28.87 5.39 27.08
N ASN A 553 28.74 5.88 25.84
CA ASN A 553 28.31 7.24 25.51
C ASN A 553 26.96 7.27 24.76
N GLY A 554 26.21 6.16 24.80
CA GLY A 554 24.93 6.04 24.10
C GLY A 554 23.76 6.68 24.86
N GLY A 555 22.57 6.13 24.68
CA GLY A 555 21.34 6.53 25.39
C GLY A 555 20.16 6.66 24.46
N ILE A 556 19.02 7.05 25.01
CA ILE A 556 17.81 7.39 24.24
C ILE A 556 17.40 8.83 24.53
N TRP A 557 17.04 9.53 23.46
CA TRP A 557 16.48 10.87 23.46
C TRP A 557 15.10 10.84 22.81
N ILE A 558 14.14 11.55 23.39
CA ILE A 558 12.76 11.64 22.90
C ILE A 558 12.37 13.11 22.87
N ASP A 559 12.15 13.62 21.66
CA ASP A 559 11.89 15.04 21.37
C ASP A 559 10.39 15.36 21.36
N SER A 560 9.54 14.40 21.01
CA SER A 560 8.09 14.62 21.05
C SER A 560 7.33 13.31 21.08
N VAL A 561 6.20 13.31 21.79
CA VAL A 561 5.18 12.27 21.75
C VAL A 561 3.91 12.87 21.13
N ASN A 562 3.42 12.27 20.07
CA ASN A 562 2.21 12.69 19.38
C ASN A 562 1.27 11.50 19.17
N THR A 563 -0.03 11.77 19.06
CA THR A 563 -0.96 10.82 18.44
C THR A 563 -1.23 11.28 17.02
N GLN A 564 -1.27 10.33 16.10
CA GLN A 564 -1.59 10.57 14.69
C GLN A 564 -2.88 9.83 14.38
N GLU A 565 -3.93 10.56 14.04
CA GLU A 565 -5.12 9.96 13.45
C GLU A 565 -4.92 9.85 11.94
N VAL A 566 -4.96 8.61 11.46
CA VAL A 566 -4.85 8.27 10.05
C VAL A 566 -6.26 8.01 9.53
N THR A 567 -6.78 8.86 8.64
CA THR A 567 -8.03 8.54 7.91
C THR A 567 -7.66 8.05 6.52
N ASN A 568 -8.38 7.02 6.03
CA ASN A 568 -8.09 6.36 4.75
C ASN A 568 -6.64 5.92 4.69
N LEU A 569 -6.30 4.94 5.54
CA LEU A 569 -4.93 4.44 5.71
C LEU A 569 -4.30 4.11 4.36
N GLU A 570 -5.08 3.50 3.47
CA GLU A 570 -4.75 3.13 2.08
C GLU A 570 -4.26 4.28 1.19
N LEU A 571 -4.54 5.53 1.60
CA LEU A 571 -4.16 6.76 0.91
C LEU A 571 -3.08 7.54 1.68
N GLU A 572 -2.52 6.97 2.76
CA GLU A 572 -1.52 7.63 3.59
C GLU A 572 -0.28 8.01 2.77
N GLY A 573 0.09 9.29 2.85
CA GLY A 573 1.19 9.85 2.07
C GLY A 573 0.88 10.05 0.58
N GLN A 574 -0.31 9.68 0.10
CA GLN A 574 -0.79 9.99 -1.25
C GLN A 574 -1.63 11.28 -1.24
N PRO A 575 -1.50 12.15 -2.26
CA PRO A 575 -2.43 13.24 -2.44
C PRO A 575 -3.79 12.67 -2.88
N VAL A 576 -4.84 13.02 -2.16
CA VAL A 576 -6.21 12.82 -2.63
C VAL A 576 -6.67 14.11 -3.25
N TYR A 577 -6.99 14.01 -4.53
CA TYR A 577 -7.51 15.10 -5.31
C TYR A 577 -9.00 15.22 -5.02
N TYR A 578 -9.52 16.44 -5.02
CA TYR A 578 -10.94 16.65 -4.79
C TYR A 578 -11.48 17.79 -5.63
N THR A 579 -12.74 17.64 -6.02
CA THR A 579 -13.49 18.64 -6.78
C THR A 579 -14.74 19.01 -6.00
N VAL A 580 -14.93 20.29 -5.72
CA VAL A 580 -16.16 20.78 -5.07
C VAL A 580 -17.16 21.16 -6.15
N LEU A 581 -18.22 20.38 -6.27
CA LEU A 581 -19.38 20.73 -7.06
C LEU A 581 -20.28 21.69 -6.27
N THR A 582 -20.88 22.66 -6.94
CA THR A 582 -21.77 23.65 -6.33
C THR A 582 -23.00 23.85 -7.19
N ASN A 583 -24.08 24.37 -6.59
CA ASN A 583 -25.35 24.63 -7.27
C ASN A 583 -25.89 23.36 -7.95
N LEU A 584 -25.94 22.27 -7.18
CA LEU A 584 -26.34 20.96 -7.67
C LEU A 584 -27.82 20.96 -8.08
N PRO A 585 -28.17 20.48 -9.29
CA PRO A 585 -29.55 20.20 -9.65
C PRO A 585 -30.04 18.98 -8.87
N ALA A 586 -31.31 18.99 -8.45
CA ALA A 586 -31.93 17.86 -7.77
C ALA A 586 -32.03 16.61 -8.66
N GLY A 587 -32.21 15.45 -8.02
CA GLY A 587 -32.41 14.16 -8.64
C GLY A 587 -31.17 13.26 -8.68
N LEU A 588 -31.31 12.12 -9.36
CA LEU A 588 -30.27 11.11 -9.51
C LEU A 588 -29.33 11.43 -10.68
N HIS A 589 -28.03 11.39 -10.46
CA HIS A 589 -27.01 11.64 -11.48
C HIS A 589 -25.96 10.53 -11.52
N THR A 590 -25.86 9.85 -12.66
CA THR A 590 -24.73 8.97 -12.95
C THR A 590 -23.59 9.80 -13.53
N LEU A 591 -22.47 9.85 -12.81
CA LEU A 591 -21.31 10.67 -13.14
C LEU A 591 -20.06 9.80 -13.34
N ALA A 592 -19.10 10.31 -14.10
CA ALA A 592 -17.76 9.71 -14.27
C ALA A 592 -16.76 10.81 -14.60
N ALA A 593 -15.47 10.57 -14.35
CA ALA A 593 -14.42 11.55 -14.62
C ALA A 593 -13.63 11.22 -15.89
N VAL A 594 -13.16 12.26 -16.57
CA VAL A 594 -12.21 12.18 -17.69
C VAL A 594 -11.03 13.08 -17.38
N LEU A 595 -9.81 12.55 -17.51
CA LEU A 595 -8.60 13.33 -17.32
C LEU A 595 -8.09 13.84 -18.68
N THR A 596 -7.59 15.07 -18.69
CA THR A 596 -6.77 15.61 -19.78
C THR A 596 -5.37 15.85 -19.26
N ASP A 597 -4.36 15.34 -19.96
CA ASP A 597 -2.97 15.50 -19.53
C ASP A 597 -2.39 16.89 -19.83
N THR A 598 -1.21 17.18 -19.32
CA THR A 598 -0.48 18.44 -19.55
C THR A 598 -0.10 18.68 -21.02
N SER A 599 -0.22 17.66 -21.88
CA SER A 599 -0.06 17.74 -23.32
C SER A 599 -1.40 17.91 -24.07
N SER A 600 -2.49 18.15 -23.33
CA SER A 600 -3.85 18.34 -23.86
C SER A 600 -4.42 17.10 -24.56
N VAL A 601 -3.99 15.89 -24.16
CA VAL A 601 -4.59 14.63 -24.61
C VAL A 601 -5.68 14.21 -23.61
N GLU A 602 -6.89 13.98 -24.12
CA GLU A 602 -8.01 13.43 -23.35
C GLU A 602 -7.82 11.91 -23.19
N HIS A 603 -7.99 11.42 -21.95
CA HIS A 603 -7.85 10.01 -21.59
C HIS A 603 -9.22 9.31 -21.42
N GLY A 604 -9.19 8.00 -21.17
CA GLY A 604 -10.41 7.20 -21.03
C GLY A 604 -11.29 7.62 -19.84
N LEU A 605 -12.59 7.36 -19.97
CA LEU A 605 -13.57 7.55 -18.91
C LEU A 605 -13.23 6.68 -17.69
N GLY A 606 -13.24 7.29 -16.51
CA GLY A 606 -13.12 6.62 -15.21
C GLY A 606 -14.37 5.79 -14.86
N PRO A 607 -14.33 5.01 -13.77
CA PRO A 607 -15.50 4.31 -13.26
C PRO A 607 -16.66 5.26 -12.96
N ALA A 608 -17.87 4.82 -13.29
CA ALA A 608 -19.08 5.58 -13.00
C ALA A 608 -19.46 5.47 -11.50
N PHE A 609 -20.06 6.53 -10.98
CA PHE A 609 -20.60 6.61 -9.63
C PHE A 609 -21.90 7.42 -9.64
N THR A 610 -22.66 7.30 -8.56
CA THR A 610 -23.96 7.94 -8.41
C THR A 610 -23.86 9.14 -7.46
N LEU A 611 -24.39 10.28 -7.90
CA LEU A 611 -24.67 11.44 -7.06
C LEU A 611 -26.19 11.59 -6.96
N THR A 612 -26.74 11.38 -5.76
CA THR A 612 -28.15 11.65 -5.45
C THR A 612 -28.25 13.03 -4.83
N VAL A 613 -29.00 13.93 -5.44
CA VAL A 613 -29.20 15.29 -4.95
C VAL A 613 -30.63 15.44 -4.45
N ASP A 614 -30.79 15.46 -3.13
CA ASP A 614 -32.07 15.72 -2.45
C ASP A 614 -32.62 17.10 -2.86
N ASP A 615 -33.90 17.17 -3.20
CA ASP A 615 -34.56 18.38 -3.70
C ASP A 615 -34.91 19.40 -2.60
N GLY A 616 -34.64 19.06 -1.34
CA GLY A 616 -34.85 19.86 -0.16
C GLY A 616 -36.29 19.87 0.36
N ASP A 617 -37.12 18.89 -0.01
CA ASP A 617 -38.51 18.81 0.46
C ASP A 617 -38.70 18.05 1.78
N GLY A 618 -37.62 17.44 2.27
CA GLY A 618 -37.57 16.74 3.55
C GLY A 618 -37.97 15.27 3.47
N MET A 619 -38.17 14.73 2.27
CA MET A 619 -38.43 13.32 2.01
C MET A 619 -37.20 12.66 1.37
N PRO A 620 -36.88 11.40 1.73
CA PRO A 620 -35.75 10.71 1.14
C PRO A 620 -36.13 10.16 -0.25
N PRO A 621 -35.21 10.20 -1.24
CA PRO A 621 -35.48 9.73 -2.61
C PRO A 621 -36.03 8.31 -2.74
N GLU A 622 -35.60 7.41 -1.85
CA GLU A 622 -36.08 6.02 -1.81
C GLU A 622 -37.56 5.89 -1.40
N TRP A 623 -38.08 6.82 -0.60
CA TRP A 623 -39.48 6.89 -0.23
C TRP A 623 -40.31 7.49 -1.36
N GLU A 624 -39.79 8.53 -2.02
CA GLU A 624 -40.41 9.14 -3.19
C GLU A 624 -40.53 8.13 -4.36
N GLU A 625 -39.48 7.36 -4.66
CA GLU A 625 -39.52 6.30 -5.67
C GLU A 625 -40.55 5.21 -5.34
N LEU A 626 -40.72 4.86 -4.07
CA LEU A 626 -41.68 3.85 -3.63
C LEU A 626 -43.13 4.23 -3.98
N TYR A 627 -43.45 5.52 -3.90
CA TYR A 627 -44.80 6.04 -4.17
C TYR A 627 -44.94 6.71 -5.54
N GLY A 628 -43.86 6.75 -6.32
CA GLY A 628 -43.86 7.24 -7.70
C GLY A 628 -43.80 8.77 -7.82
N PHE A 629 -43.23 9.44 -6.82
CA PHE A 629 -42.93 10.87 -6.84
C PHE A 629 -41.62 11.17 -7.58
N ASP A 630 -41.45 12.43 -7.98
CA ASP A 630 -40.28 12.87 -8.76
C ASP A 630 -39.20 13.41 -7.82
N THR A 631 -38.17 12.60 -7.56
CA THR A 631 -37.02 12.90 -6.67
C THR A 631 -36.21 14.16 -7.04
N GLY A 632 -36.57 14.83 -8.15
CA GLY A 632 -35.98 16.09 -8.58
C GLY A 632 -36.85 17.32 -8.34
N ILE A 633 -38.04 17.18 -7.74
CA ILE A 633 -39.03 18.26 -7.61
C ILE A 633 -39.59 18.31 -6.20
N ASN A 634 -39.36 19.42 -5.51
CA ASN A 634 -39.90 19.64 -4.16
C ASN A 634 -41.42 19.55 -4.15
N ASP A 635 -41.92 18.39 -3.75
CA ASP A 635 -43.33 18.04 -3.78
C ASP A 635 -43.86 17.61 -2.41
N GLY A 636 -43.02 17.66 -1.37
CA GLY A 636 -43.39 17.44 0.03
C GLY A 636 -44.61 18.23 0.54
N GLY A 637 -44.97 19.34 -0.11
CA GLY A 637 -46.18 20.13 0.18
C GLY A 637 -47.44 19.75 -0.60
N LEU A 638 -47.38 18.79 -1.52
CA LEU A 638 -48.53 18.30 -2.29
C LEU A 638 -49.32 17.25 -1.49
N ASP A 639 -50.59 17.09 -1.86
CA ASP A 639 -51.55 16.13 -1.29
C ASP A 639 -52.21 15.41 -2.49
N PRO A 640 -51.62 14.30 -2.99
CA PRO A 640 -52.07 13.65 -4.22
C PRO A 640 -53.39 12.89 -4.11
N ASP A 641 -53.78 12.46 -2.90
CA ASP A 641 -54.99 11.70 -2.65
C ASP A 641 -56.14 12.51 -2.00
N ASP A 642 -55.91 13.82 -1.79
CA ASP A 642 -56.84 14.81 -1.26
C ASP A 642 -57.36 14.45 0.15
N ASP A 643 -56.55 13.80 0.98
CA ASP A 643 -56.91 13.40 2.35
C ASP A 643 -56.62 14.48 3.41
N GLY A 644 -55.89 15.53 3.01
CA GLY A 644 -55.54 16.69 3.82
C GLY A 644 -54.18 16.62 4.51
N TYR A 645 -53.39 15.56 4.28
CA TYR A 645 -51.99 15.47 4.66
C TYR A 645 -51.09 15.72 3.44
N SER A 646 -49.98 16.43 3.65
CA SER A 646 -48.98 16.57 2.58
C SER A 646 -48.05 15.35 2.50
N ASN A 647 -47.44 15.11 1.35
CA ASN A 647 -46.43 14.06 1.14
C ASN A 647 -45.40 14.02 2.28
N PHE A 648 -44.87 15.18 2.69
CA PHE A 648 -43.93 15.28 3.81
C PHE A 648 -44.56 14.90 5.15
N GLU A 649 -45.78 15.35 5.45
CA GLU A 649 -46.47 14.97 6.68
C GLU A 649 -46.74 13.47 6.74
N GLU A 650 -47.03 12.85 5.61
CA GLU A 650 -47.23 11.41 5.46
C GLU A 650 -45.92 10.62 5.56
N TYR A 651 -44.85 11.12 4.93
CA TYR A 651 -43.51 10.60 5.15
C TYR A 651 -43.17 10.64 6.64
N ILE A 652 -43.53 11.68 7.38
CA ILE A 652 -43.29 11.83 8.82
C ILE A 652 -44.22 10.93 9.66
N CYS A 653 -45.43 10.62 9.19
CA CYS A 653 -46.39 9.76 9.89
C CYS A 653 -46.27 8.27 9.54
N GLY A 654 -45.60 7.92 8.44
CA GLY A 654 -45.51 6.55 7.95
C GLY A 654 -46.76 6.05 7.25
N THR A 655 -47.50 6.95 6.61
CA THR A 655 -48.71 6.67 5.83
C THR A 655 -48.41 6.48 4.34
N ILE A 656 -49.44 6.26 3.52
CA ILE A 656 -49.29 5.97 2.09
C ILE A 656 -49.87 7.17 1.33
N PRO A 657 -49.05 7.96 0.63
CA PRO A 657 -49.42 9.29 0.12
C PRO A 657 -50.23 9.31 -1.17
N ILE A 658 -50.75 8.14 -1.53
CA ILE A 658 -51.56 7.89 -2.73
C ILE A 658 -52.80 7.05 -2.37
N ASP A 659 -53.10 6.90 -1.09
CA ASP A 659 -54.21 6.14 -0.56
C ASP A 659 -54.86 6.92 0.60
N ALA A 660 -55.90 7.68 0.29
CA ALA A 660 -56.64 8.50 1.26
C ALA A 660 -57.28 7.70 2.42
N SER A 661 -57.25 6.36 2.39
CA SER A 661 -57.65 5.51 3.51
C SER A 661 -56.50 5.26 4.51
N SER A 662 -55.26 5.45 4.08
CA SER A 662 -54.03 5.33 4.86
C SER A 662 -53.73 6.65 5.57
N CYS A 663 -54.53 7.00 6.58
CA CYS A 663 -54.31 8.20 7.37
C CYS A 663 -53.80 7.88 8.78
N TRP A 664 -53.07 8.81 9.40
CA TRP A 664 -52.58 8.63 10.75
C TRP A 664 -53.73 8.77 11.76
N LEU A 665 -54.09 7.66 12.42
CA LEU A 665 -55.25 7.58 13.28
C LEU A 665 -54.87 7.52 14.77
N LEU A 666 -55.40 8.47 15.53
CA LEU A 666 -55.40 8.44 17.00
C LEU A 666 -56.76 7.95 17.50
N GLU A 667 -56.79 6.71 18.01
CA GLU A 667 -58.00 6.06 18.51
C GLU A 667 -58.12 6.13 20.03
N SER A 668 -59.35 5.93 20.51
CA SER A 668 -59.62 5.72 21.93
C SER A 668 -59.35 4.25 22.27
N GLY A 669 -58.22 3.97 22.89
CA GLY A 669 -57.87 2.67 23.45
C GLY A 669 -58.50 2.40 24.82
N ASP A 670 -57.91 1.47 25.56
CA ASP A 670 -58.42 1.02 26.86
C ASP A 670 -58.59 2.20 27.84
N GLY A 671 -59.77 2.28 28.47
CA GLY A 671 -60.07 3.32 29.45
C GLY A 671 -60.27 4.74 28.87
N ASN A 672 -60.54 4.87 27.57
CA ASN A 672 -60.61 6.14 26.83
C ASN A 672 -59.28 6.91 26.73
N LEU A 673 -58.15 6.19 26.81
CA LEU A 673 -56.83 6.78 26.60
C LEU A 673 -56.43 6.68 25.12
N PRO A 674 -55.57 7.57 24.61
CA PRO A 674 -55.15 7.52 23.21
C PRO A 674 -54.36 6.25 22.88
N SER A 675 -54.58 5.74 21.67
CA SER A 675 -53.90 4.60 21.08
C SER A 675 -53.61 4.90 19.61
N PHE A 676 -52.40 4.59 19.14
CA PHE A 676 -51.99 4.87 17.76
C PHE A 676 -50.99 3.81 17.27
N TYR A 677 -50.92 3.62 15.95
CA TYR A 677 -49.91 2.77 15.33
C TYR A 677 -48.56 3.50 15.29
N ALA A 678 -47.52 2.85 15.79
CA ALA A 678 -46.17 3.40 15.86
C ALA A 678 -45.24 2.63 14.92
N MET A 679 -44.98 3.20 13.76
CA MET A 679 -44.05 2.67 12.77
C MET A 679 -42.62 2.63 13.33
N GLU A 680 -41.93 1.52 13.10
CA GLU A 680 -40.52 1.32 13.43
C GLU A 680 -39.62 2.39 12.78
N GLY A 681 -38.53 2.75 13.44
CA GLY A 681 -37.62 3.81 12.97
C GLY A 681 -38.10 5.24 13.25
N ARG A 682 -39.22 5.44 13.96
CA ARG A 682 -39.69 6.78 14.38
C ARG A 682 -39.65 6.93 15.89
N LEU A 683 -39.49 8.18 16.35
CA LEU A 683 -39.59 8.52 17.77
C LEU A 683 -40.86 9.31 18.05
N TYR A 684 -41.59 8.90 19.09
CA TYR A 684 -42.85 9.51 19.48
C TYR A 684 -42.72 10.22 20.82
N THR A 685 -43.40 11.36 20.93
CA THR A 685 -43.62 12.09 22.17
C THR A 685 -45.12 12.22 22.40
N ILE A 686 -45.61 11.64 23.49
CA ILE A 686 -46.99 11.80 23.92
C ILE A 686 -47.05 13.04 24.81
N GLN A 687 -47.93 13.97 24.50
CA GLN A 687 -48.14 15.18 25.27
C GLN A 687 -49.57 15.26 25.77
N PHE A 688 -49.76 15.89 26.92
CA PHE A 688 -51.09 16.12 27.48
C PHE A 688 -51.28 17.57 27.92
N GLN A 689 -52.54 17.96 28.04
CA GLN A 689 -52.96 19.27 28.51
C GLN A 689 -54.29 19.15 29.27
N ALA A 690 -54.48 19.95 30.32
CA ALA A 690 -55.70 19.89 31.15
C ALA A 690 -56.87 20.75 30.61
N ASP A 691 -56.60 21.74 29.77
CA ASP A 691 -57.60 22.65 29.18
C ASP A 691 -57.12 23.11 27.80
N LEU A 692 -57.83 22.74 26.72
CA LEU A 692 -57.50 23.11 25.33
C LEU A 692 -57.45 24.61 25.06
N ALA A 693 -58.15 25.45 25.84
CA ALA A 693 -58.28 26.88 25.55
C ALA A 693 -57.09 27.71 26.07
N THR A 694 -56.48 27.33 27.19
CA THR A 694 -55.48 28.18 27.87
C THR A 694 -54.23 27.45 28.39
N GLY A 695 -54.15 26.13 28.26
CA GLY A 695 -53.00 25.36 28.73
C GLY A 695 -51.81 25.33 27.75
N SER A 696 -50.68 24.81 28.22
CA SER A 696 -49.54 24.43 27.37
C SER A 696 -49.43 22.90 27.32
N TRP A 697 -49.04 22.37 26.17
CA TRP A 697 -48.77 20.94 25.99
C TRP A 697 -47.52 20.56 26.77
N VAL A 698 -47.65 19.57 27.66
CA VAL A 698 -46.55 19.05 28.49
C VAL A 698 -46.25 17.63 28.04
N PRO A 699 -44.97 17.25 27.81
CA PRO A 699 -44.61 15.88 27.49
C PRO A 699 -44.96 14.96 28.67
N LEU A 700 -45.79 13.95 28.40
CA LEU A 700 -46.03 12.83 29.29
C LEU A 700 -44.83 11.87 29.24
N ILE A 701 -44.37 11.57 28.02
CA ILE A 701 -43.21 10.75 27.73
C ILE A 701 -42.67 11.12 26.34
N SER A 702 -41.35 11.06 26.18
CA SER A 702 -40.63 11.38 24.94
C SER A 702 -39.66 10.26 24.59
N GLY A 703 -39.28 10.17 23.32
CA GLY A 703 -38.30 9.20 22.84
C GLY A 703 -38.81 7.77 22.82
N ILE A 704 -40.12 7.57 22.62
CA ILE A 704 -40.70 6.23 22.49
C ILE A 704 -40.33 5.71 21.11
N PRO A 705 -39.56 4.61 20.99
CA PRO A 705 -39.27 4.01 19.69
C PRO A 705 -40.52 3.32 19.15
N GLY A 706 -40.84 3.55 17.89
CA GLY A 706 -41.85 2.77 17.21
C GLY A 706 -41.40 1.33 16.98
N SER A 707 -42.37 0.42 16.86
CA SER A 707 -42.13 -1.02 16.86
C SER A 707 -43.03 -1.77 15.85
N ASN A 708 -43.50 -1.06 14.81
CA ASN A 708 -44.50 -1.57 13.86
C ASN A 708 -45.74 -2.17 14.55
N GLY A 709 -46.20 -1.52 15.61
CA GLY A 709 -47.32 -1.98 16.44
C GLY A 709 -48.05 -0.82 17.12
N THR A 710 -49.19 -1.14 17.74
CA THR A 710 -50.02 -0.14 18.43
C THR A 710 -49.46 0.18 19.82
N ILE A 711 -49.29 1.47 20.12
CA ILE A 711 -48.90 1.99 21.44
C ILE A 711 -50.12 2.56 22.15
N SER A 712 -50.32 2.17 23.42
CA SER A 712 -51.39 2.67 24.28
C SER A 712 -50.84 3.54 25.43
N VAL A 713 -51.41 4.73 25.63
CA VAL A 713 -50.95 5.70 26.66
C VAL A 713 -51.14 5.15 28.10
N GLY A 714 -51.99 4.12 28.30
CA GLY A 714 -52.24 3.48 29.59
C GLY A 714 -51.01 2.83 30.23
N ASP A 715 -50.02 2.41 29.44
CA ASP A 715 -48.77 1.83 29.96
C ASP A 715 -47.88 2.88 30.64
N TYR A 716 -48.10 4.17 30.35
CA TYR A 716 -47.28 5.28 30.85
C TYR A 716 -47.99 6.21 31.86
N ASP A 717 -49.33 6.28 31.85
CA ASP A 717 -50.13 7.25 32.64
C ASP A 717 -50.77 6.64 33.92
N SER A 718 -49.96 6.09 34.82
CA SER A 718 -50.50 5.59 36.10
C SER A 718 -50.82 6.73 37.09
N ALA A 719 -52.12 7.02 37.21
CA ALA A 719 -52.81 7.85 38.22
C ALA A 719 -53.02 9.36 37.92
N THR A 720 -54.24 9.75 37.50
CA THR A 720 -55.23 10.56 38.26
C THR A 720 -56.31 11.13 37.32
N ASN A 721 -57.59 10.83 37.64
CA ASN A 721 -58.80 11.27 36.93
C ASN A 721 -59.01 12.80 36.95
N SER A 722 -58.36 13.52 36.03
CA SER A 722 -58.76 14.85 35.58
C SER A 722 -58.95 14.79 34.07
N ALA A 723 -59.90 15.55 33.52
CA ALA A 723 -60.09 15.60 32.07
C ALA A 723 -58.79 16.10 31.42
N ARG A 724 -58.22 15.29 30.53
CA ARG A 724 -56.98 15.60 29.79
C ARG A 724 -57.26 15.47 28.30
N TYR A 725 -56.59 16.33 27.55
CA TYR A 725 -56.48 16.25 26.11
C TYR A 725 -55.07 15.78 25.79
N TYR A 726 -54.96 14.93 24.78
CA TYR A 726 -53.71 14.33 24.39
C TYR A 726 -53.41 14.65 22.93
N ARG A 727 -52.13 14.76 22.60
CA ARG A 727 -51.64 14.72 21.23
C ARG A 727 -50.36 13.91 21.19
N VAL A 728 -50.05 13.40 20.02
CA VAL A 728 -48.79 12.69 19.77
C VAL A 728 -48.01 13.52 18.77
N GLN A 729 -46.73 13.71 19.06
CA GLN A 729 -45.78 14.27 18.13
C GLN A 729 -44.89 13.14 17.65
N VAL A 730 -44.77 13.00 16.33
CA VAL A 730 -43.86 12.05 15.68
C VAL A 730 -42.63 12.81 15.17
N GLN A 731 -41.48 12.17 15.26
CA GLN A 731 -40.22 12.60 14.68
C GLN A 731 -39.69 11.47 13.80
N PRO A 732 -39.21 11.76 12.58
CA PRO A 732 -38.51 10.78 11.77
C PRO A 732 -37.22 10.36 12.50
N ALA A 733 -36.67 9.18 12.17
CA ALA A 733 -35.28 8.90 12.52
C ALA A 733 -34.39 9.97 11.86
N ASN A 734 -33.40 10.46 12.62
CA ASN A 734 -32.33 11.27 12.07
C ASN A 734 -31.48 10.48 11.08
#